data_AF-A0A5U4XAQ1-F1
#
_entry.id   AF-A0A5U4XAQ1-F1
#
_cell.length_a   1.000
_cell.length_b   1.000
_cell.length_c   1.000
_cell.angle_alpha   90.00
_cell.angle_beta   90.00
_cell.angle_gamma   90.00
#
_symmetry.space_group_name_H-M   'P 1'
#
loop_
_entity.id
_entity.type
_entity.pdbx_description
1 polymer ?
#
loop_
_entity_poly.entity_id
_entity_poly.type
_entity_poly.pdbx_seq_one_letter_code
_entity_poly.pdbx_strand_id
1 'polypeptide(L)'
;SVSATKNNIKIIGNSTPWYAQGYFVYDSKKAGGLTVSHLRVSEKPIRSAYLIAQADFVGCHQLQFIDKYQMAERLKPGGIFLLNTPYSADEVWSRLPQEVQAVLNQKKARFYVVNAAKIARECGLGARINTVMQMAFFHLTHILPGDSALVELQGAIAKSYSSKGQDLVERNWQALALAQESLAEVPLQAVNPHSVHRPPVVSDAAPDFVKTVTAAMLAGLGDALPVSALPPDGTWPMGTTRWEKRNIAEEIPVWKEELCTQCNHCVAACPHSAIRAKVVSPQAMENAPASLHSLDVKSRDMRGQKYVLQVAPEDCTGCNLCVEVCPAKDRQNPQIKAINMMSRLEHVEEEKVNYDFFLDLPEIDRNKLERIDIRTSQLITPLFEYSGACSGCGETPYIKLLTQLYGDRMLIANATGCSSIYGGNLPSTPYTTDANGRGPAWANSLFEDNAEFGLGFRLSVDQHRARVMRLLAQFADRIPAELNDALHAEATTDVRREQVAALRQHLKSVAGAEELLKDADALVEKSIWLIGGDGWAYDIGFGGLDHVLSLTENVNILVLDTQCYSNTGGQASKATPLGAVTKFGEHGKRKARKDLGVSMMMYGHVYVAQISLGAQLNQTVKAIQEAEAWPGPSL
;
A
#
# COMPACT_ATOMS: atom_id res chain seq x y z
N SER A 1 5.90 18.46 -4.95
CA SER A 1 5.99 19.59 -3.99
C SER A 1 7.42 19.86 -3.54
N VAL A 2 8.09 18.92 -2.85
CA VAL A 2 9.46 19.11 -2.31
C VAL A 2 10.48 19.70 -3.28
N SER A 3 10.58 19.16 -4.49
CA SER A 3 11.56 19.66 -5.48
C SER A 3 11.32 21.13 -5.83
N ALA A 4 10.06 21.57 -5.88
CA ALA A 4 9.73 22.98 -6.08
C ALA A 4 10.14 23.82 -4.86
N THR A 5 9.91 23.35 -3.63
CA THR A 5 10.40 24.07 -2.44
C THR A 5 11.93 24.14 -2.37
N LYS A 6 12.65 23.06 -2.74
CA LYS A 6 14.12 23.08 -2.88
C LYS A 6 14.56 24.11 -3.93
N ASN A 7 13.79 24.27 -5.00
CA ASN A 7 14.03 25.29 -6.00
C ASN A 7 13.75 26.71 -5.46
N ASN A 8 12.66 26.90 -4.69
CA ASN A 8 12.37 28.18 -4.01
C ASN A 8 13.53 28.63 -3.13
N ILE A 9 14.11 27.71 -2.34
CA ILE A 9 15.28 28.00 -1.49
C ILE A 9 16.44 28.51 -2.33
N LYS A 10 16.73 27.84 -3.46
CA LYS A 10 17.83 28.23 -4.35
C LYS A 10 17.57 29.58 -4.98
N ILE A 11 16.37 29.82 -5.49
CA ILE A 11 15.99 31.09 -6.10
C ILE A 11 16.13 32.22 -5.07
N ILE A 12 15.51 32.08 -3.89
CA ILE A 12 15.55 33.11 -2.86
C ILE A 12 16.99 33.36 -2.38
N GLY A 13 17.76 32.30 -2.11
CA GLY A 13 19.13 32.42 -1.62
C GLY A 13 20.13 32.95 -2.66
N ASN A 14 19.84 32.80 -3.96
CA ASN A 14 20.70 33.32 -5.02
C ASN A 14 20.30 34.74 -5.48
N SER A 15 19.02 35.09 -5.37
CA SER A 15 18.48 36.37 -5.86
C SER A 15 18.30 37.42 -4.75
N THR A 16 18.59 37.08 -3.49
CA THR A 16 18.49 38.00 -2.34
C THR A 16 19.70 37.86 -1.41
N PRO A 17 20.03 38.89 -0.59
CA PRO A 17 21.05 38.77 0.45
C PRO A 17 20.58 37.97 1.68
N TRP A 18 19.38 37.40 1.65
CA TRP A 18 18.77 36.73 2.80
C TRP A 18 19.28 35.30 2.97
N TYR A 19 19.30 34.85 4.21
CA TYR A 19 19.52 33.45 4.54
C TYR A 19 18.25 32.64 4.27
N ALA A 20 18.38 31.52 3.57
CA ALA A 20 17.30 30.58 3.32
C ALA A 20 17.61 29.20 3.93
N GLN A 21 16.64 28.61 4.64
CA GLN A 21 16.74 27.28 5.26
C GLN A 21 15.57 26.41 4.82
N GLY A 22 15.85 25.15 4.47
CA GLY A 22 14.83 24.14 4.19
C GLY A 22 15.00 22.88 5.03
N TYR A 23 13.91 22.36 5.56
CA TYR A 23 13.84 21.04 6.16
C TYR A 23 12.59 20.32 5.65
N PHE A 24 12.69 19.01 5.39
CA PHE A 24 11.64 18.24 4.71
C PHE A 24 11.32 17.01 5.54
N VAL A 25 10.06 16.90 5.98
CA VAL A 25 9.52 15.71 6.65
C VAL A 25 8.81 14.88 5.61
N TYR A 26 9.26 13.63 5.44
CA TYR A 26 8.69 12.68 4.49
C TYR A 26 7.91 11.61 5.24
N ASP A 27 6.83 11.15 4.61
CA ASP A 27 6.17 9.91 4.99
C ASP A 27 6.94 8.71 4.42
N SER A 28 6.94 7.63 5.18
CA SER A 28 7.31 6.27 4.79
C SER A 28 6.53 5.71 3.58
N LYS A 29 5.28 6.13 3.39
CA LYS A 29 4.43 5.69 2.28
C LYS A 29 5.00 6.18 0.95
N LYS A 30 5.19 5.25 0.00
CA LYS A 30 5.92 5.55 -1.24
C LYS A 30 5.12 6.32 -2.29
N ALA A 31 3.79 6.27 -2.22
CA ALA A 31 2.89 7.06 -3.06
C ALA A 31 1.82 7.70 -2.19
N GLY A 32 1.44 8.94 -2.45
CA GLY A 32 0.33 9.63 -1.76
C GLY A 32 0.51 9.82 -0.25
N GLY A 33 1.75 9.75 0.26
CA GLY A 33 2.06 10.06 1.67
C GLY A 33 2.10 11.57 1.91
N LEU A 34 1.96 11.99 3.17
CA LEU A 34 2.13 13.39 3.54
C LEU A 34 3.60 13.80 3.35
N THR A 35 3.84 15.02 2.88
CA THR A 35 5.17 15.60 2.90
C THR A 35 5.08 17.05 3.34
N VAL A 36 5.81 17.39 4.38
CA VAL A 36 5.81 18.74 4.96
C VAL A 36 7.15 19.41 4.67
N SER A 37 7.10 20.50 3.90
CA SER A 37 8.26 21.34 3.63
C SER A 37 8.29 22.51 4.60
N HIS A 38 9.33 22.61 5.42
CA HIS A 38 9.58 23.75 6.29
C HIS A 38 10.59 24.67 5.62
N LEU A 39 10.15 25.88 5.26
CA LEU A 39 10.96 26.92 4.63
C LEU A 39 11.07 28.12 5.57
N ARG A 40 12.30 28.58 5.82
CA ARG A 40 12.55 29.85 6.52
C ARG A 40 13.42 30.76 5.67
N VAL A 41 13.12 32.05 5.69
CA VAL A 41 13.90 33.10 5.04
C VAL A 41 14.08 34.24 6.03
N SER A 42 15.28 34.81 6.10
CA SER A 42 15.62 35.82 7.11
C SER A 42 16.82 36.65 6.69
N GLU A 43 16.81 37.94 7.03
CA GLU A 43 17.98 38.83 6.90
C GLU A 43 19.12 38.44 7.85
N LYS A 44 18.80 37.75 8.95
CA LYS A 44 19.77 37.27 9.94
C LYS A 44 20.03 35.77 9.77
N PRO A 45 21.22 35.27 10.12
CA PRO A 45 21.53 33.84 10.10
C PRO A 45 20.48 32.99 10.82
N ILE A 46 19.97 31.95 10.15
CA ILE A 46 18.93 31.08 10.69
C ILE A 46 19.56 29.99 11.56
N ARG A 47 19.28 30.01 12.86
CA ARG A 47 19.74 28.98 13.84
C ARG A 47 18.64 28.00 14.29
N SER A 48 17.45 28.08 13.70
CA SER A 48 16.29 27.28 14.10
C SER A 48 16.35 25.88 13.51
N ALA A 49 17.07 24.96 14.16
CA ALA A 49 17.17 23.55 13.78
C ALA A 49 15.98 22.70 14.29
N TYR A 50 14.76 23.21 14.13
CA TYR A 50 13.51 22.56 14.56
C TYR A 50 12.37 22.89 13.57
N LEU A 51 11.27 22.13 13.62
CA LEU A 51 10.12 22.29 12.73
C LEU A 51 9.41 23.64 12.93
N ILE A 52 8.71 24.13 11.90
CA ILE A 52 7.93 25.37 12.02
C ILE A 52 6.61 25.07 12.75
N ALA A 53 6.42 25.71 13.91
CA ALA A 53 5.17 25.63 14.67
C ALA A 53 4.17 26.74 14.31
N GLN A 54 4.66 27.91 13.89
CA GLN A 54 3.87 29.07 13.50
C GLN A 54 4.41 29.64 12.19
N ALA A 55 3.60 29.59 11.13
CA ALA A 55 3.99 29.93 9.77
C ALA A 55 3.28 31.20 9.26
N ASP A 56 4.01 32.02 8.51
CA ASP A 56 3.48 33.19 7.80
C ASP A 56 2.70 32.79 6.53
N PHE A 57 3.05 31.63 5.95
CA PHE A 57 2.41 31.03 4.79
C PHE A 57 2.25 29.52 5.02
N VAL A 58 1.05 28.99 4.76
CA VAL A 58 0.78 27.55 4.74
C VAL A 58 0.12 27.21 3.40
N GLY A 59 0.75 26.31 2.63
CA GLY A 59 0.21 25.80 1.36
C GLY A 59 -0.28 24.36 1.51
N CYS A 60 -1.57 24.14 1.29
CA CYS A 60 -2.20 22.82 1.22
C CYS A 60 -2.35 22.39 -0.24
N HIS A 61 -1.53 21.43 -0.68
CA HIS A 61 -1.44 21.05 -2.10
C HIS A 61 -2.39 19.92 -2.49
N GLN A 62 -3.06 19.30 -1.52
CA GLN A 62 -4.01 18.21 -1.70
C GLN A 62 -5.21 18.45 -0.77
N LEU A 63 -6.41 18.56 -1.33
CA LEU A 63 -7.61 18.97 -0.60
C LEU A 63 -7.91 18.09 0.62
N GLN A 64 -7.79 16.77 0.48
CA GLN A 64 -8.10 15.79 1.51
C GLN A 64 -7.23 15.89 2.77
N PHE A 65 -6.13 16.65 2.73
CA PHE A 65 -5.32 16.88 3.92
C PHE A 65 -6.00 17.78 4.94
N ILE A 66 -6.97 18.60 4.53
CA ILE A 66 -7.70 19.49 5.44
C ILE A 66 -8.61 18.73 6.41
N ASP A 67 -9.04 17.54 5.99
CA ASP A 67 -9.90 16.64 6.76
C ASP A 67 -9.12 15.81 7.78
N LYS A 68 -7.80 15.63 7.58
CA LYS A 68 -6.96 14.74 8.39
C LYS A 68 -5.94 15.46 9.25
N TYR A 69 -5.36 16.56 8.76
CA TYR A 69 -4.22 17.21 9.40
C TYR A 69 -4.53 18.62 9.88
N GLN A 70 -3.87 19.00 10.98
CA GLN A 70 -3.92 20.34 11.54
C GLN A 70 -3.06 21.32 10.71
N MET A 71 -3.57 21.70 9.54
CA MET A 71 -2.88 22.58 8.59
C MET A 71 -3.06 24.06 8.94
N ALA A 72 -4.30 24.52 9.06
CA ALA A 72 -4.62 25.93 9.32
C ALA A 72 -4.18 26.38 10.72
N GLU A 73 -4.12 25.44 11.67
CA GLU A 73 -3.74 25.64 13.06
C GLU A 73 -2.28 26.11 13.18
N ARG A 74 -1.42 25.76 12.21
CA ARG A 74 -0.02 26.19 12.12
C ARG A 74 0.15 27.63 11.63
N LEU A 75 -0.92 28.28 11.19
CA LEU A 75 -0.86 29.63 10.66
C LEU A 75 -0.73 30.66 11.80
N LYS A 76 0.06 31.71 11.56
CA LYS A 76 0.08 32.93 12.40
C LYS A 76 -1.18 33.79 12.13
N PRO A 77 -1.59 34.64 13.10
CA PRO A 77 -2.60 35.65 12.82
C PRO A 77 -2.21 36.53 11.61
N GLY A 78 -3.11 36.73 10.66
CA GLY A 78 -2.88 37.48 9.41
C GLY A 78 -2.09 36.73 8.32
N GLY A 79 -1.71 35.46 8.58
CA GLY A 79 -0.94 34.64 7.64
C GLY A 79 -1.74 34.26 6.38
N ILE A 80 -1.03 33.78 5.36
CA ILE A 80 -1.61 33.33 4.10
C ILE A 80 -1.88 31.83 4.16
N PHE A 81 -3.11 31.42 3.87
CA PHE A 81 -3.47 30.04 3.65
C PHE A 81 -3.81 29.83 2.17
N LEU A 82 -3.06 28.98 1.47
CA LEU A 82 -3.31 28.62 0.07
C LEU A 82 -3.81 27.19 -0.02
N LEU A 83 -4.96 26.96 -0.66
CA LEU A 83 -5.52 25.63 -0.86
C LEU A 83 -5.63 25.29 -2.36
N ASN A 84 -5.06 24.16 -2.76
CA ASN A 84 -5.31 23.56 -4.06
C ASN A 84 -6.62 22.77 -4.03
N THR A 85 -7.61 23.18 -4.82
CA THR A 85 -8.97 22.62 -4.79
C THR A 85 -9.62 22.68 -6.16
N PRO A 86 -10.49 21.70 -6.53
CA PRO A 86 -11.29 21.81 -7.74
C PRO A 86 -12.41 22.85 -7.65
N TYR A 87 -12.78 23.27 -6.44
CA TYR A 87 -13.91 24.16 -6.17
C TYR A 87 -13.54 25.64 -6.34
N SER A 88 -14.52 26.46 -6.75
CA SER A 88 -14.36 27.91 -6.88
C SER A 88 -14.27 28.61 -5.52
N ALA A 89 -13.87 29.89 -5.52
CA ALA A 89 -13.82 30.72 -4.33
C ALA A 89 -15.20 30.89 -3.65
N ASP A 90 -16.28 30.86 -4.44
CA ASP A 90 -17.65 31.00 -3.93
C ASP A 90 -18.18 29.73 -3.25
N GLU A 91 -17.67 28.56 -3.65
CA GLU A 91 -18.14 27.26 -3.16
C GLU A 91 -17.28 26.71 -2.02
N VAL A 92 -15.98 27.02 -2.03
CA VAL A 92 -15.00 26.34 -1.17
C VAL A 92 -15.26 26.55 0.31
N TRP A 93 -15.72 27.73 0.74
CA TRP A 93 -15.92 28.04 2.15
C TRP A 93 -16.88 27.04 2.82
N SER A 94 -18.04 26.83 2.21
CA SER A 94 -19.08 25.90 2.69
C SER A 94 -18.65 24.44 2.67
N ARG A 95 -17.60 24.09 1.92
CA ARG A 95 -17.05 22.74 1.84
C ARG A 95 -15.93 22.49 2.84
N LEU A 96 -15.36 23.53 3.46
CA LEU A 96 -14.36 23.37 4.50
C LEU A 96 -15.00 22.82 5.79
N PRO A 97 -14.30 21.98 6.56
CA PRO A 97 -14.74 21.61 7.89
C PRO A 97 -14.98 22.83 8.79
N GLN A 98 -16.01 22.77 9.64
CA GLN A 98 -16.34 23.86 10.56
C GLN A 98 -15.15 24.30 11.43
N GLU A 99 -14.34 23.34 11.88
CA GLU A 99 -13.13 23.58 12.68
C GLU A 99 -12.10 24.40 11.89
N VAL A 100 -11.94 24.10 10.60
CA VAL A 100 -11.01 24.83 9.73
C VAL A 100 -11.50 26.25 9.50
N GLN A 101 -12.80 26.44 9.23
CA GLN A 101 -13.41 27.77 9.09
C GLN A 101 -13.21 28.60 10.36
N ALA A 102 -13.45 28.01 11.54
CA ALA A 102 -13.27 28.66 12.83
C ALA A 102 -11.81 29.08 13.05
N VAL A 103 -10.84 28.22 12.72
CA VAL A 103 -9.41 28.53 12.82
C VAL A 103 -9.02 29.64 11.85
N LEU A 104 -9.44 29.60 10.59
CA LEU A 104 -9.13 30.66 9.61
C LEU A 104 -9.68 32.02 10.07
N ASN A 105 -10.90 32.05 10.63
CA ASN A 105 -11.49 33.23 11.24
C ASN A 105 -10.71 33.73 12.45
N GLN A 106 -10.39 32.85 13.40
CA GLN A 106 -9.62 33.18 14.60
C GLN A 106 -8.25 33.77 14.23
N LYS A 107 -7.61 33.20 13.20
CA LYS A 107 -6.32 33.67 12.70
C LYS A 107 -6.45 34.90 11.80
N LYS A 108 -7.66 35.36 11.44
CA LYS A 108 -7.85 36.42 10.43
C LYS A 108 -7.02 36.12 9.17
N ALA A 109 -7.08 34.88 8.71
CA ALA A 109 -6.26 34.37 7.63
C ALA A 109 -6.58 35.07 6.30
N ARG A 110 -5.56 35.29 5.47
CA ARG A 110 -5.76 35.63 4.05
C ARG A 110 -5.86 34.34 3.27
N PHE A 111 -7.07 33.97 2.89
CA PHE A 111 -7.36 32.66 2.31
C PHE A 111 -7.42 32.74 0.78
N TYR A 112 -6.63 31.92 0.10
CA TYR A 112 -6.59 31.83 -1.35
C TYR A 112 -6.81 30.39 -1.84
N VAL A 113 -7.40 30.26 -3.02
CA VAL A 113 -7.58 28.98 -3.70
C VAL A 113 -7.03 29.01 -5.12
N VAL A 114 -6.66 27.82 -5.62
CA VAL A 114 -6.28 27.58 -7.02
C VAL A 114 -6.65 26.15 -7.41
N ASN A 115 -7.08 25.95 -8.66
CA ASN A 115 -7.28 24.61 -9.22
C ASN A 115 -6.04 24.20 -10.02
N ALA A 116 -4.98 23.82 -9.32
CA ALA A 116 -3.70 23.52 -9.95
C ALA A 116 -3.75 22.24 -10.81
N ALA A 117 -4.62 21.29 -10.48
CA ALA A 117 -4.83 20.08 -11.26
C ALA A 117 -5.45 20.38 -12.63
N LYS A 118 -6.45 21.27 -12.69
CA LYS A 118 -7.04 21.74 -13.95
C LYS A 118 -6.00 22.43 -14.82
N ILE A 119 -5.24 23.38 -14.27
CA ILE A 119 -4.19 24.11 -15.00
C ILE A 119 -3.14 23.13 -15.53
N ALA A 120 -2.70 22.18 -14.72
CA ALA A 120 -1.71 21.18 -15.15
C ALA A 120 -2.23 20.31 -16.31
N ARG A 121 -3.52 19.94 -16.32
CA ARG A 121 -4.14 19.20 -17.44
C ARG A 121 -4.23 20.06 -18.71
N GLU A 122 -4.71 21.29 -18.59
CA GLU A 122 -4.85 22.22 -19.73
C GLU A 122 -3.51 22.56 -20.38
N CYS A 123 -2.43 22.63 -19.59
CA CYS A 123 -1.07 22.81 -20.09
C CYS A 123 -0.37 21.50 -20.51
N GLY A 124 -1.03 20.34 -20.44
CA GLY A 124 -0.43 19.06 -20.83
C GLY A 124 0.74 18.61 -19.94
N LEU A 125 0.69 18.92 -18.65
CA LEU A 125 1.66 18.55 -17.60
C LEU A 125 1.23 17.32 -16.79
N GLY A 126 0.04 16.76 -17.06
CA GLY A 126 -0.54 15.63 -16.33
C GLY A 126 -0.85 16.01 -14.87
N ALA A 127 -0.58 15.12 -13.92
CA ALA A 127 -0.81 15.36 -12.48
C ALA A 127 0.22 16.30 -11.80
N ARG A 128 1.07 17.00 -12.57
CA ARG A 128 2.18 17.81 -12.04
C ARG A 128 1.75 19.24 -11.71
N ILE A 129 1.29 19.46 -10.49
CA ILE A 129 0.88 20.78 -9.97
C ILE A 129 2.04 21.64 -9.45
N ASN A 130 3.27 21.14 -9.47
CA ASN A 130 4.42 21.77 -8.78
C ASN A 130 4.71 23.18 -9.28
N THR A 131 4.70 23.41 -10.59
CA THR A 131 4.97 24.72 -11.22
C THR A 131 3.91 25.74 -10.83
N VAL A 132 2.64 25.36 -10.87
CA VAL A 132 1.50 26.21 -10.47
C VAL A 132 1.61 26.63 -9.01
N MET A 133 1.79 25.65 -8.11
CA MET A 133 1.90 25.93 -6.66
C MET A 133 3.16 26.75 -6.32
N GLN A 134 4.23 26.59 -7.10
CA GLN A 134 5.46 27.37 -6.94
C GLN A 134 5.22 28.85 -7.28
N MET A 135 4.52 29.11 -8.39
CA MET A 135 4.17 30.47 -8.78
C MET A 135 3.24 31.14 -7.76
N ALA A 136 2.23 30.40 -7.30
CA ALA A 136 1.30 30.88 -6.28
C ALA A 136 2.01 31.29 -4.98
N PHE A 137 3.00 30.51 -4.54
CA PHE A 137 3.81 30.88 -3.38
C PHE A 137 4.49 32.23 -3.57
N PHE A 138 5.26 32.42 -4.66
CA PHE A 138 5.98 33.68 -4.88
C PHE A 138 5.05 34.87 -5.09
N HIS A 139 3.95 34.66 -5.82
CA HIS A 139 2.97 35.70 -6.09
C HIS A 139 2.30 36.19 -4.81
N LEU A 140 1.92 35.28 -3.90
CA LEU A 140 1.22 35.64 -2.67
C LEU A 140 2.14 36.17 -1.55
N THR A 141 3.37 35.65 -1.45
CA THR A 141 4.27 36.07 -0.37
C THR A 141 5.00 37.37 -0.67
N HIS A 142 5.06 37.81 -1.93
CA HIS A 142 5.83 38.97 -2.40
C HIS A 142 7.28 38.98 -1.86
N ILE A 143 7.86 37.78 -1.71
CA ILE A 143 9.21 37.61 -1.15
C ILE A 143 10.29 38.10 -2.13
N LEU A 144 9.97 38.14 -3.42
CA LEU A 144 10.74 38.79 -4.47
C LEU A 144 9.93 39.97 -5.03
N PRO A 145 10.59 41.08 -5.42
CA PRO A 145 9.90 42.26 -5.91
C PRO A 145 9.40 42.11 -7.35
N GLY A 146 8.19 42.58 -7.63
CA GLY A 146 7.61 42.67 -8.98
C GLY A 146 7.64 41.35 -9.75
N ASP A 147 7.98 41.42 -11.03
CA ASP A 147 8.04 40.26 -11.93
C ASP A 147 9.32 39.41 -11.76
N SER A 148 10.20 39.76 -10.82
CA SER A 148 11.46 39.03 -10.58
C SER A 148 11.22 37.53 -10.34
N ALA A 149 10.16 37.19 -9.60
CA ALA A 149 9.80 35.79 -9.36
C ALA A 149 9.47 35.04 -10.64
N LEU A 150 8.72 35.65 -11.57
CA LEU A 150 8.34 35.02 -12.82
C LEU A 150 9.57 34.75 -13.69
N VAL A 151 10.46 35.73 -13.82
CA VAL A 151 11.69 35.62 -14.61
C VAL A 151 12.61 34.53 -14.05
N GLU A 152 12.82 34.50 -12.74
CA GLU A 152 13.66 33.49 -12.08
C GLU A 152 13.08 32.07 -12.24
N LEU A 153 11.76 31.92 -12.12
CA LEU A 153 11.08 30.65 -12.34
C LEU A 153 11.19 30.19 -13.79
N GLN A 154 10.99 31.09 -14.75
CA GLN A 154 11.14 30.79 -16.17
C GLN A 154 12.57 30.32 -16.49
N GLY A 155 13.58 31.01 -15.96
CA GLY A 155 14.99 30.64 -16.10
C GLY A 155 15.32 29.29 -15.45
N ALA A 156 14.82 29.03 -14.25
CA ALA A 156 15.01 27.75 -13.56
C ALA A 156 14.38 26.57 -14.32
N ILE A 157 13.21 26.77 -14.92
CA ILE A 157 12.51 25.77 -15.75
C ILE A 157 13.31 25.49 -17.03
N ALA A 158 13.76 26.54 -17.74
CA ALA A 158 14.59 26.39 -18.94
C ALA A 158 15.88 25.61 -18.64
N LYS A 159 16.56 25.93 -17.54
CA LYS A 159 17.77 25.21 -17.11
C LYS A 159 17.49 23.74 -16.78
N SER A 160 16.33 23.44 -16.21
CA SER A 160 16.00 22.08 -15.75
C SER A 160 15.45 21.17 -16.85
N TYR A 161 14.79 21.74 -17.86
CA TYR A 161 13.99 20.98 -18.82
C TYR A 161 14.35 21.20 -20.29
N SER A 162 15.24 22.15 -20.64
CA SER A 162 15.66 22.38 -22.03
C SER A 162 16.20 21.12 -22.71
N SER A 163 16.94 20.27 -21.98
CA SER A 163 17.44 18.99 -22.49
C SER A 163 16.35 17.95 -22.79
N LYS A 164 15.12 18.16 -22.32
CA LYS A 164 13.97 17.29 -22.55
C LYS A 164 13.04 17.77 -23.67
N GLY A 165 13.36 18.91 -24.30
CA GLY A 165 12.60 19.50 -25.39
C GLY A 165 11.95 20.83 -25.02
N GLN A 166 11.85 21.71 -26.01
CA GLN A 166 11.34 23.07 -25.87
C GLN A 166 9.85 23.11 -25.51
N ASP A 167 9.03 22.23 -26.10
CA ASP A 167 7.59 22.12 -25.80
C ASP A 167 7.31 21.95 -24.30
N LEU A 168 8.13 21.18 -23.58
CA LEU A 168 7.95 20.97 -22.14
C LEU A 168 8.25 22.26 -21.36
N VAL A 169 9.24 23.05 -21.80
CA VAL A 169 9.57 24.34 -21.19
C VAL A 169 8.40 25.31 -21.38
N GLU A 170 7.88 25.42 -22.60
CA GLU A 170 6.78 26.33 -22.94
C GLU A 170 5.49 25.98 -22.20
N ARG A 171 5.14 24.69 -22.11
CA ARG A 171 3.99 24.22 -21.30
C ARG A 171 4.12 24.62 -19.83
N ASN A 172 5.33 24.57 -19.27
CA ASN A 172 5.56 25.01 -17.90
C ASN A 172 5.46 26.54 -17.76
N TRP A 173 5.94 27.31 -18.73
CA TRP A 173 5.77 28.76 -18.73
C TRP A 173 4.30 29.18 -18.86
N GLN A 174 3.53 28.50 -19.70
CA GLN A 174 2.08 28.71 -19.79
C GLN A 174 1.41 28.44 -18.44
N ALA A 175 1.80 27.37 -17.75
CA ALA A 175 1.29 27.06 -16.42
C ALA A 175 1.65 28.12 -15.37
N LEU A 176 2.81 28.78 -15.47
CA LEU A 176 3.17 29.92 -14.60
C LEU A 176 2.23 31.10 -14.82
N ALA A 177 1.98 31.47 -16.09
CA ALA A 177 1.10 32.60 -16.43
C ALA A 177 -0.34 32.35 -15.94
N LEU A 178 -0.91 31.19 -16.27
CA LEU A 178 -2.26 30.81 -15.83
C LEU A 178 -2.36 30.74 -14.30
N ALA A 179 -1.31 30.32 -13.60
CA ALA A 179 -1.30 30.28 -12.15
C ALA A 179 -1.46 31.68 -11.53
N GLN A 180 -0.86 32.73 -12.12
CA GLN A 180 -1.02 34.10 -11.62
C GLN A 180 -2.45 34.60 -11.78
N GLU A 181 -3.07 34.31 -12.93
CA GLU A 181 -4.44 34.76 -13.25
C GLU A 181 -5.52 33.97 -12.49
N SER A 182 -5.22 32.73 -12.09
CA SER A 182 -6.20 31.80 -11.51
C SER A 182 -6.26 31.80 -9.99
N LEU A 183 -5.44 32.62 -9.31
CA LEU A 183 -5.49 32.74 -7.86
C LEU A 183 -6.68 33.58 -7.44
N ALA A 184 -7.56 33.00 -6.63
CA ALA A 184 -8.73 33.69 -6.12
C ALA A 184 -8.65 33.83 -4.60
N GLU A 185 -8.84 35.05 -4.11
CA GLU A 185 -9.05 35.30 -2.69
C GLU A 185 -10.45 34.86 -2.28
N VAL A 186 -10.54 34.18 -1.15
CA VAL A 186 -11.81 33.75 -0.56
C VAL A 186 -12.08 34.62 0.66
N PRO A 187 -13.13 35.47 0.63
CA PRO A 187 -13.47 36.27 1.79
C PRO A 187 -13.85 35.35 2.96
N LEU A 188 -13.31 35.65 4.14
CA LEU A 188 -13.70 34.96 5.36
C LEU A 188 -15.18 35.23 5.65
N GLN A 189 -15.92 34.17 5.99
CA GLN A 189 -17.34 34.27 6.33
C GLN A 189 -17.57 33.72 7.74
N ALA A 190 -18.79 33.87 8.28
CA ALA A 190 -19.16 33.17 9.50
C ALA A 190 -19.00 31.65 9.31
N VAL A 191 -18.76 30.93 10.42
CA VAL A 191 -18.74 29.46 10.38
C VAL A 191 -20.11 28.99 9.90
N ASN A 192 -20.12 28.22 8.80
CA ASN A 192 -21.35 27.70 8.23
C ASN A 192 -21.79 26.46 9.03
N PRO A 193 -22.95 26.49 9.71
CA PRO A 193 -23.43 25.37 10.52
C PRO A 193 -23.84 24.14 9.70
N HIS A 194 -24.00 24.29 8.38
CA HIS A 194 -24.30 23.20 7.46
C HIS A 194 -23.04 22.56 6.85
N SER A 195 -21.86 23.15 7.08
CA SER A 195 -20.61 22.50 6.70
C SER A 195 -20.37 21.28 7.57
N VAL A 196 -19.72 20.27 7.00
CA VAL A 196 -19.36 19.06 7.75
C VAL A 196 -18.37 19.39 8.87
N HIS A 197 -18.40 18.61 9.94
CA HIS A 197 -17.29 18.58 10.88
C HIS A 197 -16.12 17.82 10.26
N ARG A 198 -14.91 18.10 10.73
CA ARG A 198 -13.74 17.32 10.36
C ARG A 198 -14.02 15.84 10.69
N PRO A 199 -13.96 14.94 9.70
CA PRO A 199 -14.29 13.54 9.93
C PRO A 199 -13.26 12.90 10.89
N PRO A 200 -13.64 11.83 11.61
CA PRO A 200 -12.68 11.07 12.38
C PRO A 200 -11.61 10.48 11.43
N VAL A 201 -10.37 10.39 11.92
CA VAL A 201 -9.22 9.94 11.10
C VAL A 201 -9.37 8.49 10.64
N VAL A 202 -10.05 7.69 11.46
CA VAL A 202 -10.44 6.30 11.19
C VAL A 202 -11.92 6.13 11.58
N SER A 203 -12.59 5.13 11.03
CA SER A 203 -13.99 4.83 11.38
C SER A 203 -14.15 4.46 12.86
N ASP A 204 -15.29 4.81 13.46
CA ASP A 204 -15.66 4.42 14.83
C ASP A 204 -15.83 2.90 14.99
N ALA A 205 -16.03 2.18 13.89
CA ALA A 205 -16.05 0.72 13.85
C ALA A 205 -14.65 0.08 14.02
N ALA A 206 -13.57 0.89 13.97
CA ALA A 206 -12.22 0.38 14.14
C ALA A 206 -11.96 -0.12 15.57
N PRO A 207 -11.05 -1.09 15.76
CA PRO A 207 -10.62 -1.53 17.08
C PRO A 207 -10.07 -0.39 17.94
N ASP A 208 -10.16 -0.51 19.26
CA ASP A 208 -9.77 0.57 20.18
C ASP A 208 -8.33 1.04 19.99
N PHE A 209 -7.38 0.10 19.84
CA PHE A 209 -5.98 0.46 19.55
C PHE A 209 -5.85 1.28 18.25
N VAL A 210 -6.66 0.98 17.23
CA VAL A 210 -6.65 1.74 15.97
C VAL A 210 -7.21 3.15 16.19
N LYS A 211 -8.28 3.29 16.96
CA LYS A 211 -8.90 4.60 17.26
C LYS A 211 -8.05 5.48 18.17
N THR A 212 -7.30 4.89 19.11
CA THR A 212 -6.54 5.67 20.11
C THR A 212 -5.09 5.91 19.72
N VAL A 213 -4.40 4.89 19.20
CA VAL A 213 -2.96 4.94 18.90
C VAL A 213 -2.73 5.19 17.42
N THR A 214 -3.24 4.32 16.54
CA THR A 214 -3.03 4.43 15.09
C THR A 214 -3.58 5.74 14.54
N ALA A 215 -4.81 6.13 14.91
CA ALA A 215 -5.42 7.37 14.46
C ALA A 215 -4.63 8.61 14.86
N ALA A 216 -4.09 8.65 16.09
CA ALA A 216 -3.25 9.76 16.55
C ALA A 216 -1.96 9.86 15.73
N MET A 217 -1.30 8.74 15.46
CA MET A 217 -0.10 8.71 14.60
C MET A 217 -0.43 9.15 13.17
N LEU A 218 -1.54 8.67 12.59
CA LEU A 218 -2.01 9.06 11.26
C LEU A 218 -2.40 10.55 11.16
N ALA A 219 -2.87 11.15 12.25
CA ALA A 219 -3.18 12.58 12.34
C ALA A 219 -1.93 13.48 12.46
N GLY A 220 -0.74 12.88 12.56
CA GLY A 220 0.50 13.61 12.87
C GLY A 220 0.62 14.04 14.34
N LEU A 221 -0.08 13.35 15.24
CA LEU A 221 -0.08 13.58 16.70
C LEU A 221 0.63 12.45 17.46
N GLY A 222 1.46 11.65 16.78
CA GLY A 222 2.18 10.53 17.37
C GLY A 222 3.10 10.92 18.53
N ASP A 223 3.75 12.08 18.46
CA ASP A 223 4.61 12.60 19.54
C ASP A 223 3.85 12.92 20.85
N ALA A 224 2.51 13.02 20.80
CA ALA A 224 1.69 13.25 21.98
C ALA A 224 1.31 11.96 22.72
N LEU A 225 1.58 10.79 22.13
CA LEU A 225 1.28 9.51 22.77
C LEU A 225 2.27 9.22 23.91
N PRO A 226 1.79 8.82 25.10
CA PRO A 226 2.68 8.41 26.18
C PRO A 226 3.34 7.07 25.86
N VAL A 227 4.49 6.78 26.47
CA VAL A 227 5.18 5.48 26.34
C VAL A 227 4.25 4.31 26.67
N SER A 228 3.34 4.47 27.63
CA SER A 228 2.36 3.46 28.02
C SER A 228 1.30 3.14 26.96
N ALA A 229 1.21 3.91 25.87
CA ALA A 229 0.31 3.62 24.76
C ALA A 229 0.87 2.55 23.80
N LEU A 230 2.17 2.24 23.88
CA LEU A 230 2.86 1.34 22.95
C LEU A 230 3.15 -0.02 23.61
N PRO A 231 3.01 -1.14 22.87
CA PRO A 231 3.40 -2.46 23.35
C PRO A 231 4.91 -2.53 23.63
N PRO A 232 5.34 -3.16 24.74
CA PRO A 232 6.74 -3.16 25.17
C PRO A 232 7.68 -3.94 24.24
N ASP A 233 7.15 -4.91 23.50
CA ASP A 233 7.87 -5.74 22.53
C ASP A 233 7.77 -5.21 21.08
N GLY A 234 7.07 -4.09 20.87
CA GLY A 234 6.85 -3.52 19.55
C GLY A 234 5.89 -4.31 18.66
N THR A 235 5.17 -5.31 19.19
CA THR A 235 4.11 -6.00 18.44
C THR A 235 3.00 -5.04 18.07
N TRP A 236 2.36 -5.26 16.92
CA TRP A 236 1.34 -4.35 16.40
C TRP A 236 0.14 -5.13 15.85
N PRO A 237 -1.09 -4.62 15.97
CA PRO A 237 -2.25 -5.26 15.36
C PRO A 237 -2.12 -5.40 13.85
N MET A 238 -2.73 -6.46 13.34
CA MET A 238 -2.85 -6.77 11.92
C MET A 238 -4.03 -6.03 11.28
N GLY A 239 -4.00 -5.93 9.95
CA GLY A 239 -5.12 -5.48 9.13
C GLY A 239 -5.52 -4.04 9.39
N THR A 240 -4.59 -3.18 9.82
CA THR A 240 -4.93 -1.80 10.19
C THR A 240 -5.02 -0.86 9.00
N THR A 241 -4.43 -1.21 7.84
CA THR A 241 -4.52 -0.40 6.61
C THR A 241 -5.95 -0.19 6.12
N ARG A 242 -6.86 -1.16 6.35
CA ARG A 242 -8.27 -1.07 5.94
C ARG A 242 -9.01 0.13 6.54
N TRP A 243 -8.52 0.66 7.66
CA TRP A 243 -9.11 1.78 8.39
C TRP A 243 -8.57 3.14 7.95
N GLU A 244 -7.48 3.18 7.18
CA GLU A 244 -6.86 4.45 6.78
C GLU A 244 -7.67 5.23 5.74
N LYS A 245 -8.34 4.51 4.83
CA LYS A 245 -9.10 5.04 3.69
C LYS A 245 -8.43 6.27 3.08
N ARG A 246 -7.26 6.02 2.47
CA ARG A 246 -6.29 7.07 2.15
C ARG A 246 -6.81 8.07 1.12
N ASN A 247 -7.67 7.61 0.22
CA ASN A 247 -8.44 8.38 -0.73
C ASN A 247 -7.56 9.30 -1.61
N ILE A 248 -6.52 8.71 -2.21
CA ILE A 248 -5.45 9.45 -2.92
C ILE A 248 -5.60 9.47 -4.46
N ALA A 249 -6.50 8.67 -5.02
CA ALA A 249 -6.66 8.60 -6.47
C ALA A 249 -7.46 9.79 -7.02
N GLU A 250 -7.09 10.28 -8.21
CA GLU A 250 -7.91 11.23 -8.97
C GLU A 250 -9.00 10.49 -9.77
N GLU A 251 -8.65 9.31 -10.30
CA GLU A 251 -9.55 8.43 -11.03
C GLU A 251 -9.54 7.03 -10.42
N ILE A 252 -10.68 6.35 -10.48
CA ILE A 252 -10.86 4.97 -10.01
C ILE A 252 -11.41 4.09 -11.14
N PRO A 253 -11.14 2.78 -11.14
CA PRO A 253 -11.72 1.88 -12.12
C PRO A 253 -13.22 1.66 -11.85
N VAL A 254 -14.04 1.94 -12.86
CA VAL A 254 -15.49 1.65 -12.87
C VAL A 254 -15.75 0.46 -13.78
N TRP A 255 -16.54 -0.50 -13.28
CA TRP A 255 -16.86 -1.75 -13.98
C TRP A 255 -17.96 -1.53 -15.03
N LYS A 256 -17.81 -2.19 -16.18
CA LYS A 256 -18.79 -2.21 -17.27
C LYS A 256 -19.14 -3.66 -17.58
N GLU A 257 -20.17 -4.16 -16.92
CA GLU A 257 -20.43 -5.58 -16.75
C GLU A 257 -20.75 -6.30 -18.06
N GLU A 258 -21.35 -5.63 -19.04
CA GLU A 258 -21.79 -6.27 -20.29
C GLU A 258 -20.62 -6.78 -21.14
N LEU A 259 -19.44 -6.16 -20.97
CA LEU A 259 -18.21 -6.54 -21.66
C LEU A 259 -17.41 -7.59 -20.88
N CYS A 260 -17.71 -7.82 -19.60
CA CYS A 260 -16.85 -8.56 -18.70
C CYS A 260 -16.79 -10.06 -19.02
N THR A 261 -15.58 -10.61 -19.10
CA THR A 261 -15.32 -12.03 -19.35
C THR A 261 -15.14 -12.86 -18.07
N GLN A 262 -15.19 -12.25 -16.88
CA GLN A 262 -14.99 -12.91 -15.57
C GLN A 262 -13.62 -13.62 -15.47
N CYS A 263 -12.58 -13.03 -16.08
CA CYS A 263 -11.22 -13.60 -16.09
C CYS A 263 -10.38 -13.27 -14.86
N ASN A 264 -10.78 -12.30 -14.04
CA ASN A 264 -10.07 -11.81 -12.85
C ASN A 264 -8.64 -11.28 -13.08
N HIS A 265 -8.23 -10.98 -14.33
CA HIS A 265 -6.91 -10.38 -14.60
C HIS A 265 -6.76 -9.00 -13.93
N CYS A 266 -7.83 -8.21 -13.91
CA CYS A 266 -7.85 -6.91 -13.22
C CYS A 266 -7.61 -7.05 -11.70
N VAL A 267 -8.19 -8.08 -11.08
CA VAL A 267 -7.98 -8.41 -9.67
C VAL A 267 -6.53 -8.87 -9.46
N ALA A 268 -6.03 -9.79 -10.28
CA ALA A 268 -4.66 -10.29 -10.22
C ALA A 268 -3.62 -9.17 -10.28
N ALA A 269 -3.76 -8.24 -11.23
CA ALA A 269 -2.83 -7.13 -11.44
C ALA A 269 -2.90 -6.02 -10.38
N CYS A 270 -3.95 -5.97 -9.56
CA CYS A 270 -4.09 -4.91 -8.56
C CYS A 270 -3.02 -5.04 -7.45
N PRO A 271 -2.15 -4.04 -7.27
CA PRO A 271 -1.08 -4.09 -6.28
C PRO A 271 -1.53 -3.74 -4.86
N HIS A 272 -2.78 -3.33 -4.66
CA HIS A 272 -3.31 -2.87 -3.37
C HIS A 272 -4.54 -3.65 -2.91
N SER A 273 -4.95 -4.69 -3.64
CA SER A 273 -6.21 -5.42 -3.39
C SER A 273 -7.44 -4.51 -3.39
N ALA A 274 -7.35 -3.38 -4.12
CA ALA A 274 -8.39 -2.36 -4.23
C ALA A 274 -9.42 -2.65 -5.34
N ILE A 275 -9.29 -3.77 -6.04
CA ILE A 275 -10.36 -4.36 -6.84
C ILE A 275 -10.41 -5.84 -6.53
N ARG A 276 -11.61 -6.36 -6.24
CA ARG A 276 -11.84 -7.73 -5.80
C ARG A 276 -13.04 -8.32 -6.51
N ALA A 277 -13.06 -9.64 -6.62
CA ALA A 277 -14.20 -10.37 -7.14
C ALA A 277 -14.68 -11.41 -6.13
N LYS A 278 -16.00 -11.60 -6.06
CA LYS A 278 -16.65 -12.66 -5.29
C LYS A 278 -17.59 -13.44 -6.19
N VAL A 279 -17.78 -14.72 -5.85
CA VAL A 279 -18.85 -15.56 -6.39
C VAL A 279 -19.77 -15.94 -5.25
N VAL A 280 -21.04 -15.57 -5.36
CA VAL A 280 -22.03 -15.67 -4.28
C VAL A 280 -23.34 -16.25 -4.78
N SER A 281 -24.17 -16.75 -3.86
CA SER A 281 -25.50 -17.22 -4.23
C SER A 281 -26.39 -16.04 -4.68
N PRO A 282 -27.41 -16.28 -5.52
CA PRO A 282 -28.38 -15.25 -5.88
C PRO A 282 -29.07 -14.63 -4.66
N GLN A 283 -29.32 -15.41 -3.60
CA GLN A 283 -29.96 -14.95 -2.36
C GLN A 283 -29.11 -13.90 -1.63
N ALA A 284 -27.77 -14.03 -1.67
CA ALA A 284 -26.88 -13.06 -1.05
C ALA A 284 -26.95 -11.67 -1.71
N MET A 285 -27.51 -11.58 -2.91
CA MET A 285 -27.67 -10.33 -3.68
C MET A 285 -29.06 -9.71 -3.56
N GLU A 286 -30.01 -10.31 -2.83
CA GLU A 286 -31.40 -9.81 -2.74
C GLU A 286 -31.50 -8.38 -2.16
N ASN A 287 -30.61 -8.04 -1.23
CA ASN A 287 -30.56 -6.72 -0.59
C ASN A 287 -29.41 -5.83 -1.10
N ALA A 288 -28.84 -6.17 -2.25
CA ALA A 288 -27.76 -5.39 -2.84
C ALA A 288 -28.25 -3.97 -3.21
N PRO A 289 -27.39 -2.94 -3.06
CA PRO A 289 -27.67 -1.62 -3.62
C PRO A 289 -28.00 -1.72 -5.11
N ALA A 290 -28.92 -0.87 -5.61
CA ALA A 290 -29.30 -0.87 -7.03
C ALA A 290 -28.11 -0.58 -7.97
N SER A 291 -27.09 0.13 -7.46
CA SER A 291 -25.82 0.43 -8.12
C SER A 291 -24.79 -0.69 -8.05
N LEU A 292 -25.02 -1.76 -7.28
CA LEU A 292 -24.09 -2.90 -7.20
C LEU A 292 -24.45 -3.94 -8.24
N HIS A 293 -23.73 -3.88 -9.36
CA HIS A 293 -23.94 -4.78 -10.49
C HIS A 293 -23.45 -6.21 -10.19
N SER A 294 -24.06 -7.19 -10.85
CA SER A 294 -23.60 -8.58 -10.83
C SER A 294 -23.92 -9.30 -12.15
N LEU A 295 -23.18 -10.36 -12.44
CA LEU A 295 -23.39 -11.21 -13.62
C LEU A 295 -23.66 -12.65 -13.20
N ASP A 296 -24.38 -13.43 -14.02
CA ASP A 296 -24.38 -14.88 -13.86
C ASP A 296 -22.98 -15.45 -14.13
N VAL A 297 -22.53 -16.37 -13.29
CA VAL A 297 -21.23 -17.03 -13.48
C VAL A 297 -21.24 -17.85 -14.78
N LYS A 298 -20.23 -17.61 -15.63
CA LYS A 298 -20.07 -18.28 -16.93
C LYS A 298 -19.45 -19.68 -16.82
N SER A 299 -18.73 -19.96 -15.74
CA SER A 299 -18.03 -21.24 -15.58
C SER A 299 -18.99 -22.36 -15.15
N ARG A 300 -18.72 -23.59 -15.63
CA ARG A 300 -19.63 -24.73 -15.43
C ARG A 300 -19.69 -25.20 -13.97
N ASP A 301 -18.54 -25.14 -13.30
CA ASP A 301 -18.29 -25.54 -11.91
C ASP A 301 -19.02 -24.66 -10.88
N MET A 302 -19.43 -23.45 -11.26
CA MET A 302 -20.12 -22.50 -10.37
C MET A 302 -21.41 -21.96 -10.99
N ARG A 303 -22.04 -22.74 -11.88
CA ARG A 303 -23.27 -22.34 -12.58
C ARG A 303 -24.40 -22.06 -11.59
N GLY A 304 -25.17 -21.00 -11.85
CA GLY A 304 -26.28 -20.57 -10.99
C GLY A 304 -25.87 -19.63 -9.84
N GLN A 305 -24.58 -19.35 -9.70
CA GLN A 305 -24.06 -18.31 -8.80
C GLN A 305 -23.96 -16.96 -9.51
N LYS A 306 -23.79 -15.89 -8.73
CA LYS A 306 -23.54 -14.52 -9.18
C LYS A 306 -22.08 -14.14 -9.00
N TYR A 307 -21.51 -13.52 -10.03
CA TYR A 307 -20.19 -12.91 -10.03
C TYR A 307 -20.33 -11.41 -9.76
N VAL A 308 -19.59 -10.92 -8.76
CA VAL A 308 -19.54 -9.50 -8.38
C VAL A 308 -18.09 -9.04 -8.45
N LEU A 309 -17.81 -7.95 -9.16
CA LEU A 309 -16.50 -7.31 -9.22
C LEU A 309 -16.64 -5.89 -8.67
N GLN A 310 -15.88 -5.57 -7.63
CA GLN A 310 -16.04 -4.31 -6.92
C GLN A 310 -14.70 -3.65 -6.61
N VAL A 311 -14.65 -2.33 -6.76
CA VAL A 311 -13.52 -1.46 -6.40
C VAL A 311 -13.67 -0.99 -4.95
N ALA A 312 -12.56 -0.88 -4.23
CA ALA A 312 -12.44 -0.14 -2.98
C ALA A 312 -12.04 1.31 -3.33
N PRO A 313 -12.98 2.24 -3.48
CA PRO A 313 -12.70 3.53 -4.12
C PRO A 313 -11.72 4.40 -3.32
N GLU A 314 -11.72 4.27 -1.99
CA GLU A 314 -10.85 5.04 -1.09
C GLU A 314 -9.46 4.42 -0.91
N ASP A 315 -9.28 3.16 -1.29
CA ASP A 315 -8.00 2.45 -1.18
C ASP A 315 -7.31 2.25 -2.54
N CYS A 316 -8.02 2.54 -3.64
CA CYS A 316 -7.45 2.59 -4.97
C CYS A 316 -6.42 3.72 -5.08
N THR A 317 -5.30 3.44 -5.75
CA THR A 317 -4.23 4.42 -5.98
C THR A 317 -4.18 4.96 -7.41
N GLY A 318 -5.19 4.65 -8.24
CA GLY A 318 -5.32 5.17 -9.60
C GLY A 318 -4.21 4.70 -10.58
N CYS A 319 -3.62 3.52 -10.38
CA CYS A 319 -2.46 3.08 -11.17
C CYS A 319 -2.78 2.57 -12.59
N ASN A 320 -4.05 2.48 -12.98
CA ASN A 320 -4.53 2.04 -14.30
C ASN A 320 -4.19 0.57 -14.71
N LEU A 321 -3.40 -0.19 -13.92
CA LEU A 321 -2.99 -1.55 -14.29
C LEU A 321 -4.16 -2.50 -14.54
N CYS A 322 -5.24 -2.41 -13.75
CA CYS A 322 -6.44 -3.24 -13.92
C CYS A 322 -7.13 -3.04 -15.27
N VAL A 323 -7.12 -1.81 -15.78
CA VAL A 323 -7.64 -1.45 -17.11
C VAL A 323 -6.67 -1.89 -18.20
N GLU A 324 -5.36 -1.71 -18.01
CA GLU A 324 -4.34 -2.13 -18.98
C GLU A 324 -4.42 -3.64 -19.26
N VAL A 325 -4.50 -4.46 -18.23
CA VAL A 325 -4.54 -5.93 -18.37
C VAL A 325 -5.90 -6.47 -18.81
N CYS A 326 -6.95 -5.64 -18.85
CA CYS A 326 -8.28 -6.10 -19.22
C CYS A 326 -8.31 -6.52 -20.71
N PRO A 327 -8.58 -7.81 -21.02
CA PRO A 327 -8.59 -8.28 -22.40
C PRO A 327 -9.90 -7.96 -23.12
N ALA A 328 -10.96 -7.62 -22.38
CA ALA A 328 -12.28 -7.38 -22.92
C ALA A 328 -12.44 -5.92 -23.38
N LYS A 329 -12.84 -5.75 -24.64
CA LYS A 329 -13.00 -4.46 -25.31
C LYS A 329 -14.35 -4.40 -26.00
N ASP A 330 -14.93 -3.20 -26.05
CA ASP A 330 -16.11 -2.94 -26.87
C ASP A 330 -15.79 -3.13 -28.36
N ARG A 331 -16.78 -3.64 -29.12
CA ARG A 331 -16.60 -3.96 -30.55
C ARG A 331 -16.58 -2.71 -31.44
N GLN A 332 -17.28 -1.65 -31.05
CA GLN A 332 -17.39 -0.41 -31.81
C GLN A 332 -16.28 0.57 -31.43
N ASN A 333 -15.94 0.65 -30.14
CA ASN A 333 -14.87 1.50 -29.63
C ASN A 333 -13.88 0.73 -28.75
N PRO A 334 -12.74 0.27 -29.29
CA PRO A 334 -11.73 -0.49 -28.53
C PRO A 334 -11.08 0.24 -27.35
N GLN A 335 -11.30 1.55 -27.19
CA GLN A 335 -10.87 2.33 -26.01
C GLN A 335 -11.74 2.03 -24.78
N ILE A 336 -12.98 1.60 -25.00
CA ILE A 336 -13.89 1.18 -23.93
C ILE A 336 -13.60 -0.28 -23.61
N LYS A 337 -13.17 -0.53 -22.37
CA LYS A 337 -12.93 -1.88 -21.85
C LYS A 337 -14.04 -2.27 -20.88
N ALA A 338 -14.00 -3.52 -20.38
CA ALA A 338 -14.90 -3.95 -19.30
C ALA A 338 -14.64 -3.25 -17.96
N ILE A 339 -13.54 -2.51 -17.84
CA ILE A 339 -13.21 -1.70 -16.67
C ILE A 339 -12.45 -0.47 -17.15
N ASN A 340 -12.80 0.72 -16.68
CA ASN A 340 -12.26 1.99 -17.21
C ASN A 340 -11.96 2.97 -16.08
N MET A 341 -10.91 3.77 -16.22
CA MET A 341 -10.62 4.84 -15.25
C MET A 341 -11.64 5.97 -15.44
N MET A 342 -12.32 6.35 -14.36
CA MET A 342 -13.30 7.45 -14.35
C MET A 342 -13.07 8.35 -13.14
N SER A 343 -13.64 9.56 -13.18
CA SER A 343 -13.51 10.57 -12.13
C SER A 343 -13.89 10.02 -10.76
N ARG A 344 -12.95 10.00 -9.82
CA ARG A 344 -13.25 9.54 -8.45
C ARG A 344 -14.33 10.41 -7.81
N LEU A 345 -14.30 11.71 -8.04
CA LEU A 345 -15.24 12.66 -7.42
C LEU A 345 -16.70 12.38 -7.79
N GLU A 346 -16.94 11.83 -8.98
CA GLU A 346 -18.28 11.52 -9.47
C GLU A 346 -18.80 10.18 -8.95
N HIS A 347 -17.90 9.24 -8.64
CA HIS A 347 -18.27 7.85 -8.34
C HIS A 347 -18.02 7.42 -6.89
N VAL A 348 -17.17 8.13 -6.12
CA VAL A 348 -16.70 7.64 -4.79
C VAL A 348 -17.81 7.35 -3.79
N GLU A 349 -18.86 8.17 -3.72
CA GLU A 349 -19.92 7.97 -2.72
C GLU A 349 -20.78 6.74 -3.04
N GLU A 350 -21.09 6.51 -4.31
CA GLU A 350 -21.81 5.30 -4.76
C GLU A 350 -20.95 4.05 -4.56
N GLU A 351 -19.69 4.11 -4.99
CA GLU A 351 -18.78 2.97 -4.89
C GLU A 351 -18.41 2.61 -3.44
N LYS A 352 -18.48 3.57 -2.50
CA LYS A 352 -18.32 3.29 -1.06
C LYS A 352 -19.45 2.40 -0.55
N VAL A 353 -20.69 2.75 -0.85
CA VAL A 353 -21.88 1.97 -0.46
C VAL A 353 -21.83 0.57 -1.08
N ASN A 354 -21.48 0.49 -2.37
CA ASN A 354 -21.29 -0.79 -3.06
C ASN A 354 -20.18 -1.63 -2.42
N TYR A 355 -19.06 -1.00 -2.05
CA TYR A 355 -17.92 -1.68 -1.46
C TYR A 355 -18.21 -2.20 -0.05
N ASP A 356 -18.91 -1.43 0.77
CA ASP A 356 -19.32 -1.85 2.12
C ASP A 356 -20.21 -3.10 2.04
N PHE A 357 -21.22 -3.10 1.16
CA PHE A 357 -22.05 -4.30 0.94
C PHE A 357 -21.22 -5.48 0.39
N PHE A 358 -20.29 -5.23 -0.53
CA PHE A 358 -19.40 -6.26 -1.08
C PHE A 358 -18.53 -6.92 0.00
N LEU A 359 -18.09 -6.17 1.01
CA LEU A 359 -17.31 -6.73 2.12
C LEU A 359 -18.14 -7.72 2.95
N ASP A 360 -19.44 -7.49 3.11
CA ASP A 360 -20.36 -8.34 3.87
C ASP A 360 -20.82 -9.61 3.13
N LEU A 361 -20.60 -9.66 1.80
CA LEU A 361 -20.90 -10.85 1.01
C LEU A 361 -20.08 -12.07 1.48
N PRO A 362 -20.64 -13.30 1.42
CA PRO A 362 -19.94 -14.50 1.85
C PRO A 362 -18.69 -14.77 1.00
N GLU A 363 -17.63 -15.23 1.67
CA GLU A 363 -16.39 -15.65 1.02
C GLU A 363 -16.53 -17.06 0.43
N ILE A 364 -15.84 -17.32 -0.68
CA ILE A 364 -15.82 -18.65 -1.28
C ILE A 364 -14.96 -19.60 -0.44
N ASP A 365 -15.48 -20.80 -0.18
CA ASP A 365 -14.69 -21.87 0.41
C ASP A 365 -13.72 -22.43 -0.63
N ARG A 366 -12.41 -22.31 -0.35
CA ARG A 366 -11.35 -22.78 -1.26
C ARG A 366 -11.47 -24.25 -1.61
N ASN A 367 -12.02 -25.07 -0.71
CA ASN A 367 -12.17 -26.52 -0.91
C ASN A 367 -13.26 -26.86 -1.93
N LYS A 368 -14.11 -25.89 -2.29
CA LYS A 368 -15.14 -26.04 -3.34
C LYS A 368 -14.62 -25.71 -4.73
N LEU A 369 -13.40 -25.20 -4.85
CA LEU A 369 -12.79 -24.90 -6.16
C LEU A 369 -12.22 -26.18 -6.77
N GLU A 370 -12.73 -26.60 -7.93
CA GLU A 370 -12.20 -27.78 -8.66
C GLU A 370 -10.72 -27.62 -9.03
N ARG A 371 -10.30 -26.37 -9.29
CA ARG A 371 -8.93 -26.02 -9.65
C ARG A 371 -8.61 -24.62 -9.14
N ILE A 372 -7.39 -24.45 -8.63
CA ILE A 372 -6.82 -23.15 -8.33
C ILE A 372 -5.90 -22.73 -9.48
N ASP A 373 -6.34 -21.72 -10.24
CA ASP A 373 -5.58 -21.06 -11.30
C ASP A 373 -5.66 -19.53 -11.10
N ILE A 374 -5.17 -18.72 -12.05
CA ILE A 374 -5.26 -17.27 -11.86
C ILE A 374 -6.71 -16.79 -11.78
N ARG A 375 -7.65 -17.42 -12.47
CA ARG A 375 -9.04 -16.98 -12.42
C ARG A 375 -9.64 -17.27 -11.05
N THR A 376 -9.49 -18.48 -10.54
CA THR A 376 -10.15 -18.91 -9.29
C THR A 376 -9.40 -18.48 -8.03
N SER A 377 -8.07 -18.40 -8.04
CA SER A 377 -7.29 -17.87 -6.90
C SER A 377 -7.70 -16.46 -6.50
N GLN A 378 -8.11 -15.64 -7.49
CA GLN A 378 -8.53 -14.27 -7.26
C GLN A 378 -9.96 -14.13 -6.71
N LEU A 379 -10.69 -15.24 -6.53
CA LEU A 379 -11.94 -15.30 -5.78
C LEU A 379 -11.72 -15.54 -4.28
N ILE A 380 -10.52 -16.00 -3.89
CA ILE A 380 -10.15 -16.21 -2.49
C ILE A 380 -9.79 -14.86 -1.87
N THR A 381 -10.23 -14.62 -0.64
CA THR A 381 -9.97 -13.37 0.08
C THR A 381 -8.46 -13.10 0.18
N PRO A 382 -7.96 -11.93 -0.28
CA PRO A 382 -6.56 -11.57 -0.09
C PRO A 382 -6.30 -11.20 1.38
N LEU A 383 -5.24 -11.74 1.97
CA LEU A 383 -4.81 -11.40 3.33
C LEU A 383 -3.65 -10.39 3.36
N PHE A 384 -3.47 -9.68 2.25
CA PHE A 384 -2.56 -8.54 2.11
C PHE A 384 -3.28 -7.42 1.34
N GLU A 385 -3.58 -6.32 2.01
CA GLU A 385 -4.46 -5.28 1.47
C GLU A 385 -4.00 -3.85 1.80
N TYR A 386 -4.21 -2.95 0.83
CA TYR A 386 -4.06 -1.49 0.97
C TYR A 386 -2.70 -1.03 1.50
N SER A 387 -1.63 -1.73 1.11
CA SER A 387 -0.28 -1.45 1.58
C SER A 387 0.22 -0.04 1.22
N GLY A 388 1.25 0.42 1.94
CA GLY A 388 1.92 1.70 1.68
C GLY A 388 2.79 1.73 0.41
N ALA A 389 2.67 0.72 -0.47
CA ALA A 389 3.47 0.58 -1.68
C ALA A 389 3.13 1.65 -2.74
N CYS A 390 4.03 1.81 -3.71
CA CYS A 390 3.85 2.71 -4.84
C CYS A 390 2.58 2.38 -5.64
N SER A 391 1.95 3.39 -6.26
CA SER A 391 0.95 3.16 -7.30
C SER A 391 1.56 2.31 -8.43
N GLY A 392 0.98 1.15 -8.69
CA GLY A 392 1.50 0.23 -9.71
C GLY A 392 2.73 -0.58 -9.27
N CYS A 393 2.91 -0.83 -7.97
CA CYS A 393 4.02 -1.63 -7.46
C CYS A 393 4.07 -3.03 -8.10
N GLY A 394 5.24 -3.45 -8.57
CA GLY A 394 5.43 -4.78 -9.17
C GLY A 394 5.59 -5.92 -8.16
N GLU A 395 5.80 -5.63 -6.87
CA GLU A 395 6.10 -6.64 -5.86
C GLU A 395 4.83 -7.21 -5.20
N THR A 396 3.89 -6.33 -4.83
CA THR A 396 2.74 -6.67 -3.99
C THR A 396 1.73 -7.63 -4.61
N PRO A 397 1.51 -7.71 -5.95
CA PRO A 397 0.64 -8.73 -6.53
C PRO A 397 1.09 -10.17 -6.22
N TYR A 398 2.39 -10.41 -6.09
CA TYR A 398 2.93 -11.73 -5.74
C TYR A 398 2.64 -12.07 -4.28
N ILE A 399 2.88 -11.14 -3.35
CA ILE A 399 2.55 -11.32 -1.92
C ILE A 399 1.04 -11.51 -1.75
N LYS A 400 0.22 -10.71 -2.43
CA LYS A 400 -1.24 -10.86 -2.41
C LYS A 400 -1.66 -12.28 -2.83
N LEU A 401 -1.20 -12.73 -3.99
CA LEU A 401 -1.48 -14.09 -4.48
C LEU A 401 -1.03 -15.15 -3.49
N LEU A 402 0.18 -15.00 -2.94
CA LEU A 402 0.73 -15.92 -1.96
C LEU A 402 -0.15 -16.03 -0.71
N THR A 403 -0.62 -14.89 -0.18
CA THR A 403 -1.51 -14.87 0.98
C THR A 403 -2.92 -15.43 0.69
N GLN A 404 -3.40 -15.36 -0.55
CA GLN A 404 -4.66 -16.00 -0.96
C GLN A 404 -4.54 -17.53 -0.93
N LEU A 405 -3.36 -18.07 -1.27
CA LEU A 405 -3.15 -19.51 -1.33
C LEU A 405 -2.91 -20.12 0.06
N TYR A 406 -2.07 -19.47 0.89
CA TYR A 406 -1.55 -20.08 2.12
C TYR A 406 -1.61 -19.18 3.36
N GLY A 407 -2.20 -17.98 3.25
CA GLY A 407 -2.14 -16.97 4.30
C GLY A 407 -2.75 -17.41 5.64
N ASP A 408 -3.69 -18.36 5.64
CA ASP A 408 -4.33 -18.90 6.84
C ASP A 408 -3.40 -19.74 7.75
N ARG A 409 -2.19 -20.05 7.28
CA ARG A 409 -1.17 -20.84 8.00
C ARG A 409 0.26 -20.35 7.74
N MET A 410 0.41 -19.11 7.26
CA MET A 410 1.68 -18.58 6.79
C MET A 410 2.48 -17.93 7.92
N LEU A 411 3.79 -18.19 7.96
CA LEU A 411 4.78 -17.44 8.73
C LEU A 411 5.71 -16.73 7.74
N ILE A 412 5.84 -15.41 7.87
CA ILE A 412 6.67 -14.59 6.99
C ILE A 412 7.87 -14.04 7.77
N ALA A 413 9.07 -14.50 7.39
CA ALA A 413 10.31 -13.80 7.67
C ALA A 413 10.57 -12.85 6.49
N ASN A 414 10.63 -11.54 6.76
CA ASN A 414 10.81 -10.54 5.72
C ASN A 414 12.12 -9.79 5.89
N ALA A 415 12.93 -9.73 4.83
CA ALA A 415 14.15 -8.95 4.80
C ALA A 415 13.83 -7.45 4.77
N THR A 416 14.70 -6.65 5.38
CA THR A 416 14.59 -5.20 5.29
C THR A 416 14.73 -4.73 3.84
N GLY A 417 13.80 -3.88 3.39
CA GLY A 417 13.65 -3.48 1.99
C GLY A 417 12.26 -2.96 1.70
N CYS A 418 11.91 -2.81 0.41
CA CYS A 418 10.56 -2.36 0.01
C CYS A 418 9.46 -3.18 0.69
N SER A 419 9.60 -4.51 0.67
CA SER A 419 8.67 -5.47 1.28
C SER A 419 8.44 -5.24 2.76
N SER A 420 9.47 -4.87 3.53
CA SER A 420 9.30 -4.50 4.94
C SER A 420 8.62 -3.14 5.12
N ILE A 421 8.95 -2.16 4.28
CA ILE A 421 8.40 -0.80 4.40
C ILE A 421 6.92 -0.78 4.06
N TYR A 422 6.49 -1.34 2.93
CA TYR A 422 5.06 -1.38 2.66
C TYR A 422 4.33 -2.49 3.45
N GLY A 423 5.06 -3.47 4.00
CA GLY A 423 4.51 -4.65 4.68
C GLY A 423 4.36 -4.51 6.19
N GLY A 424 5.05 -3.58 6.84
CA GLY A 424 5.04 -3.45 8.30
C GLY A 424 5.44 -2.08 8.84
N ASN A 425 5.37 -1.01 8.04
CA ASN A 425 5.69 0.33 8.53
C ASN A 425 4.54 0.92 9.36
N LEU A 426 4.79 1.08 10.66
CA LEU A 426 3.83 1.60 11.63
C LEU A 426 3.38 3.03 11.28
N PRO A 427 2.12 3.39 11.56
CA PRO A 427 1.16 2.66 12.40
C PRO A 427 0.26 1.66 11.66
N SER A 428 0.54 1.36 10.40
CA SER A 428 -0.41 0.63 9.54
C SER A 428 0.17 -0.62 8.89
N THR A 429 -0.53 -1.74 9.04
CA THR A 429 -0.10 -3.06 8.63
C THR A 429 -1.09 -3.64 7.59
N PRO A 430 -0.62 -4.05 6.41
CA PRO A 430 -1.48 -4.57 5.34
C PRO A 430 -1.84 -6.06 5.47
N TYR A 431 -1.08 -6.83 6.24
CA TYR A 431 -1.38 -8.23 6.48
C TYR A 431 -2.60 -8.32 7.39
N THR A 432 -3.63 -9.07 6.99
CA THR A 432 -4.91 -9.18 7.71
C THR A 432 -5.27 -10.65 7.94
N THR A 433 -6.44 -10.90 8.53
CA THR A 433 -6.94 -12.25 8.82
C THR A 433 -8.17 -12.60 8.00
N ASP A 434 -8.40 -13.90 7.82
CA ASP A 434 -9.68 -14.44 7.35
C ASP A 434 -10.78 -14.26 8.41
N ALA A 435 -12.00 -14.73 8.10
CA ALA A 435 -13.14 -14.69 9.00
C ALA A 435 -12.97 -15.54 10.28
N ASN A 436 -12.00 -16.46 10.31
CA ASN A 436 -11.67 -17.27 11.49
C ASN A 436 -10.56 -16.63 12.35
N GLY A 437 -10.11 -15.42 12.02
CA GLY A 437 -9.01 -14.74 12.70
C GLY A 437 -7.63 -15.31 12.36
N ARG A 438 -7.49 -16.04 11.25
CA ARG A 438 -6.23 -16.63 10.80
C ARG A 438 -5.61 -15.81 9.68
N GLY A 439 -4.33 -15.51 9.78
CA GLY A 439 -3.61 -14.76 8.75
C GLY A 439 -2.10 -14.90 8.89
N PRO A 440 -1.34 -14.27 7.97
CA PRO A 440 0.11 -14.37 7.98
C PRO A 440 0.70 -13.74 9.24
N ALA A 441 1.45 -14.53 10.02
CA ALA A 441 2.29 -13.97 11.07
C ALA A 441 3.55 -13.40 10.44
N TRP A 442 3.73 -12.08 10.51
CA TRP A 442 4.78 -11.36 9.81
C TRP A 442 5.81 -10.81 10.79
N ALA A 443 7.09 -10.97 10.46
CA ALA A 443 8.19 -10.37 11.20
C ALA A 443 9.32 -9.91 10.26
N ASN A 444 10.02 -8.86 10.67
CA ASN A 444 11.25 -8.38 10.05
C ASN A 444 12.33 -8.32 11.13
N SER A 445 13.41 -9.08 10.94
CA SER A 445 14.59 -9.03 11.80
C SER A 445 15.53 -7.93 11.33
N LEU A 446 16.47 -8.24 10.43
CA LEU A 446 17.41 -7.29 9.84
C LEU A 446 17.42 -7.41 8.31
N PHE A 447 18.38 -6.72 7.68
CA PHE A 447 18.53 -6.76 6.24
C PHE A 447 19.29 -8.01 5.77
N GLU A 448 20.33 -8.35 6.52
CA GLU A 448 21.30 -9.40 6.22
C GLU A 448 20.82 -10.80 6.61
N ASP A 449 19.97 -10.92 7.64
CA ASP A 449 19.75 -12.17 8.36
C ASP A 449 18.44 -12.91 8.03
N ASN A 450 17.72 -12.47 7.00
CA ASN A 450 16.37 -12.98 6.73
C ASN A 450 16.32 -14.50 6.49
N ALA A 451 17.37 -15.05 5.84
CA ALA A 451 17.44 -16.48 5.53
C ALA A 451 17.49 -17.32 6.82
N GLU A 452 18.48 -17.06 7.66
CA GLU A 452 18.69 -17.74 8.93
C GLU A 452 17.58 -17.43 9.94
N PHE A 453 16.98 -16.23 9.89
CA PHE A 453 15.81 -15.88 10.69
C PHE A 453 14.60 -16.77 10.35
N GLY A 454 14.30 -16.94 9.06
CA GLY A 454 13.24 -17.83 8.59
C GLY A 454 13.55 -19.32 8.82
N LEU A 455 14.82 -19.74 8.73
CA LEU A 455 15.23 -21.08 9.16
C LEU A 455 14.90 -21.31 10.65
N GLY A 456 15.13 -20.30 11.50
CA GLY A 456 14.73 -20.33 12.91
C GLY A 456 13.24 -20.61 13.10
N PHE A 457 12.37 -20.07 12.23
CA PHE A 457 10.93 -20.38 12.26
C PHE A 457 10.67 -21.86 11.96
N ARG A 458 11.32 -22.44 10.94
CA ARG A 458 11.16 -23.87 10.59
C ARG A 458 11.58 -24.77 11.74
N LEU A 459 12.77 -24.55 12.28
CA LEU A 459 13.29 -25.32 13.41
C LEU A 459 12.37 -25.22 14.65
N SER A 460 11.82 -24.03 14.91
CA SER A 460 10.85 -23.83 15.99
C SER A 460 9.56 -24.61 15.75
N VAL A 461 8.97 -24.53 14.56
CA VAL A 461 7.74 -25.27 14.20
C VAL A 461 7.96 -26.78 14.32
N ASP A 462 9.09 -27.29 13.84
CA ASP A 462 9.47 -28.71 13.97
C ASP A 462 9.57 -29.14 15.43
N GLN A 463 10.23 -28.35 16.26
CA GLN A 463 10.39 -28.64 17.68
C GLN A 463 9.06 -28.60 18.43
N HIS A 464 8.16 -27.66 18.09
CA HIS A 464 6.80 -27.61 18.63
C HIS A 464 6.00 -28.85 18.23
N ARG A 465 6.07 -29.27 16.97
CA ARG A 465 5.43 -30.50 16.50
C ARG A 465 5.96 -31.72 17.26
N ALA A 466 7.28 -31.88 17.37
CA ALA A 466 7.90 -32.97 18.12
C ALA A 466 7.46 -32.99 19.60
N ARG A 467 7.38 -31.81 20.23
CA ARG A 467 6.84 -31.68 21.59
C ARG A 467 5.40 -32.18 21.67
N VAL A 468 4.53 -31.75 20.76
CA VAL A 468 3.12 -32.14 20.75
C VAL A 468 2.96 -33.63 20.50
N MET A 469 3.72 -34.23 19.58
CA MET A 469 3.68 -35.69 19.34
C MET A 469 4.08 -36.48 20.60
N ARG A 470 5.11 -36.03 21.33
CA ARG A 470 5.48 -36.63 22.62
C ARG A 470 4.40 -36.49 23.67
N LEU A 471 3.74 -35.34 23.75
CA LEU A 471 2.62 -35.12 24.67
C LEU A 471 1.41 -35.99 24.29
N LEU A 472 1.05 -36.07 23.00
CA LEU A 472 0.00 -36.95 22.51
C LEU A 472 0.20 -38.40 22.97
N ALA A 473 1.43 -38.92 22.88
CA ALA A 473 1.75 -40.26 23.34
C ALA A 473 1.50 -40.48 24.86
N GLN A 474 1.64 -39.45 25.69
CA GLN A 474 1.36 -39.52 27.13
C GLN A 474 -0.13 -39.62 27.45
N PHE A 475 -0.98 -39.12 26.55
CA PHE A 475 -2.44 -39.13 26.71
C PHE A 475 -3.12 -40.13 25.77
N ALA A 476 -2.38 -41.03 25.13
CA ALA A 476 -2.92 -41.96 24.13
C ALA A 476 -4.04 -42.85 24.69
N ASP A 477 -3.97 -43.23 25.97
CA ASP A 477 -5.02 -44.00 26.68
C ASP A 477 -6.30 -43.17 26.96
N ARG A 478 -6.22 -41.85 26.83
CA ARG A 478 -7.30 -40.89 27.06
C ARG A 478 -7.89 -40.30 25.79
N ILE A 479 -7.36 -40.67 24.63
CA ILE A 479 -7.83 -40.24 23.31
C ILE A 479 -8.49 -41.44 22.62
N PRO A 480 -9.63 -41.29 21.93
CA PRO A 480 -10.20 -42.36 21.11
C PRO A 480 -9.16 -42.88 20.09
N ALA A 481 -9.01 -44.20 19.97
CA ALA A 481 -7.98 -44.81 19.13
C ALA A 481 -8.01 -44.28 17.68
N GLU A 482 -9.20 -44.18 17.08
CA GLU A 482 -9.38 -43.64 15.72
C GLU A 482 -8.88 -42.19 15.59
N LEU A 483 -9.15 -41.34 16.58
CA LEU A 483 -8.67 -39.95 16.58
C LEU A 483 -7.15 -39.90 16.77
N ASN A 484 -6.60 -40.73 17.67
CA ASN A 484 -5.16 -40.80 17.88
C ASN A 484 -4.44 -41.25 16.60
N ASP A 485 -4.92 -42.29 15.92
CA ASP A 485 -4.36 -42.77 14.66
C ASP A 485 -4.47 -41.70 13.56
N ALA A 486 -5.62 -41.02 13.48
CA ALA A 486 -5.83 -39.92 12.53
C ALA A 486 -4.90 -38.73 12.78
N LEU A 487 -4.57 -38.43 14.05
CA LEU A 487 -3.58 -37.41 14.41
C LEU A 487 -2.14 -37.81 14.06
N HIS A 488 -1.83 -39.09 13.86
CA HIS A 488 -0.51 -39.53 13.41
C HIS A 488 -0.40 -39.66 11.89
N ALA A 489 -1.53 -39.78 11.18
CA ALA A 489 -1.58 -39.89 9.72
C ALA A 489 -1.41 -38.54 8.99
N GLU A 490 -1.02 -38.59 7.71
CA GLU A 490 -1.06 -37.41 6.84
C GLU A 490 -2.51 -36.95 6.64
N ALA A 491 -2.73 -35.63 6.67
CA ALA A 491 -4.04 -35.03 6.48
C ALA A 491 -3.89 -33.64 5.85
N THR A 492 -4.93 -33.18 5.15
CA THR A 492 -5.00 -31.79 4.72
C THR A 492 -5.10 -30.86 5.94
N THR A 493 -4.73 -29.60 5.76
CA THR A 493 -4.79 -28.58 6.82
C THR A 493 -6.18 -28.49 7.47
N ASP A 494 -7.25 -28.59 6.68
CA ASP A 494 -8.61 -28.42 7.19
C ASP A 494 -9.08 -29.65 7.98
N VAL A 495 -8.80 -30.86 7.49
CA VAL A 495 -9.03 -32.11 8.24
C VAL A 495 -8.22 -32.10 9.54
N ARG A 496 -6.97 -31.65 9.49
CA ARG A 496 -6.12 -31.57 10.69
C ARG A 496 -6.67 -30.61 11.74
N ARG A 497 -7.28 -29.49 11.33
CA ARG A 497 -7.93 -28.53 12.24
C ARG A 497 -9.15 -29.15 12.92
N GLU A 498 -9.96 -29.91 12.20
CA GLU A 498 -11.10 -30.64 12.77
C GLU A 498 -10.62 -31.67 13.81
N GLN A 499 -9.57 -32.42 13.51
CA GLN A 499 -8.96 -33.37 14.44
C GLN A 499 -8.41 -32.66 15.70
N VAL A 500 -7.75 -31.51 15.55
CA VAL A 500 -7.29 -30.69 16.69
C VAL A 500 -8.45 -30.18 17.53
N ALA A 501 -9.56 -29.76 16.91
CA ALA A 501 -10.76 -29.34 17.61
C ALA A 501 -11.38 -30.52 18.40
N ALA A 502 -11.45 -31.70 17.80
CA ALA A 502 -11.91 -32.92 18.47
C ALA A 502 -10.99 -33.31 19.64
N LEU A 503 -9.67 -33.23 19.47
CA LEU A 503 -8.69 -33.46 20.53
C LEU A 503 -8.92 -32.51 21.72
N ARG A 504 -9.12 -31.21 21.44
CA ARG A 504 -9.44 -30.19 22.44
C ARG A 504 -10.72 -30.52 23.19
N GLN A 505 -11.75 -31.01 22.50
CA GLN A 505 -13.00 -31.41 23.13
C GLN A 505 -12.82 -32.62 24.05
N HIS A 506 -12.10 -33.65 23.60
CA HIS A 506 -11.89 -34.88 24.38
C HIS A 506 -11.03 -34.67 25.63
N LEU A 507 -9.97 -33.86 25.54
CA LEU A 507 -9.04 -33.67 26.66
C LEU A 507 -9.35 -32.44 27.53
N LYS A 508 -10.41 -31.67 27.25
CA LYS A 508 -10.74 -30.42 27.95
C LYS A 508 -10.76 -30.53 29.49
N SER A 509 -11.18 -31.67 30.01
CA SER A 509 -11.32 -31.92 31.46
C SER A 509 -10.31 -32.95 31.99
N VAL A 510 -9.29 -33.30 31.20
CA VAL A 510 -8.25 -34.24 31.60
C VAL A 510 -7.11 -33.46 32.27
N ALA A 511 -6.88 -33.73 33.55
CA ALA A 511 -5.82 -33.07 34.32
C ALA A 511 -4.43 -33.31 33.71
N GLY A 512 -3.65 -32.25 33.55
CA GLY A 512 -2.30 -32.31 32.98
C GLY A 512 -2.25 -32.16 31.45
N ALA A 513 -3.40 -32.15 30.76
CA ALA A 513 -3.45 -32.01 29.30
C ALA A 513 -3.31 -30.54 28.83
N GLU A 514 -3.19 -29.57 29.74
CA GLU A 514 -3.21 -28.14 29.42
C GLU A 514 -2.08 -27.74 28.46
N GLU A 515 -0.88 -28.30 28.63
CA GLU A 515 0.25 -28.03 27.73
C GLU A 515 0.00 -28.59 26.32
N LEU A 516 -0.56 -29.80 26.21
CA LEU A 516 -0.91 -30.40 24.93
C LEU A 516 -1.96 -29.57 24.20
N LEU A 517 -3.02 -29.15 24.92
CA LEU A 517 -4.11 -28.38 24.34
C LEU A 517 -3.70 -26.98 23.88
N LYS A 518 -2.76 -26.36 24.61
CA LYS A 518 -2.17 -25.07 24.25
C LYS A 518 -1.38 -25.16 22.94
N ASP A 519 -0.56 -26.20 22.80
CA ASP A 519 0.36 -26.32 21.66
C ASP A 519 -0.22 -27.14 20.49
N ALA A 520 -1.42 -27.72 20.62
CA ALA A 520 -2.02 -28.63 19.63
C ALA A 520 -2.09 -28.09 18.19
N ASP A 521 -2.15 -26.76 18.01
CA ASP A 521 -2.14 -26.11 16.70
C ASP A 521 -0.81 -26.28 15.94
N ALA A 522 0.26 -26.77 16.59
CA ALA A 522 1.51 -27.18 15.96
C ALA A 522 1.37 -28.48 15.13
N LEU A 523 0.25 -29.21 15.27
CA LEU A 523 -0.07 -30.33 14.39
C LEU A 523 -0.54 -29.87 13.01
N VAL A 524 -1.05 -28.64 12.90
CA VAL A 524 -1.43 -28.00 11.64
C VAL A 524 -0.17 -27.47 10.95
N GLU A 525 0.13 -27.99 9.76
CA GLU A 525 1.33 -27.62 9.01
C GLU A 525 1.40 -26.11 8.73
N LYS A 526 2.55 -25.50 8.99
CA LYS A 526 2.80 -24.08 8.75
C LYS A 526 3.56 -23.90 7.43
N SER A 527 3.17 -22.88 6.67
CA SER A 527 3.82 -22.50 5.42
C SER A 527 4.81 -21.38 5.72
N ILE A 528 6.11 -21.64 5.60
CA ILE A 528 7.16 -20.69 6.00
C ILE A 528 7.73 -20.02 4.76
N TRP A 529 7.63 -18.70 4.71
CA TRP A 529 8.04 -17.87 3.58
C TRP A 529 9.07 -16.82 3.99
N LEU A 530 10.20 -16.82 3.30
CA LEU A 530 11.30 -15.90 3.48
C LEU A 530 11.28 -14.92 2.31
N ILE A 531 10.74 -13.74 2.55
CA ILE A 531 10.47 -12.75 1.51
C ILE A 531 11.55 -11.66 1.56
N GLY A 532 12.07 -11.24 0.41
CA GLY A 532 12.98 -10.11 0.35
C GLY A 532 13.30 -9.66 -1.07
N GLY A 533 13.90 -8.48 -1.20
CA GLY A 533 14.29 -7.93 -2.50
C GLY A 533 15.63 -8.47 -3.02
N ASP A 534 16.00 -8.09 -4.23
CA ASP A 534 17.27 -8.50 -4.86
C ASP A 534 18.52 -8.04 -4.09
N GLY A 535 18.49 -6.87 -3.47
CA GLY A 535 19.59 -6.39 -2.63
C GLY A 535 19.89 -7.28 -1.41
N TRP A 536 18.87 -7.96 -0.88
CA TRP A 536 19.08 -8.98 0.16
C TRP A 536 19.66 -10.24 -0.46
N ALA A 537 18.92 -10.85 -1.40
CA ALA A 537 19.20 -12.19 -1.89
C ALA A 537 20.49 -12.29 -2.70
N TYR A 538 20.87 -11.26 -3.46
CA TYR A 538 22.03 -11.32 -4.34
C TYR A 538 23.32 -10.81 -3.68
N ASP A 539 23.20 -9.94 -2.67
CA ASP A 539 24.29 -9.22 -2.04
C ASP A 539 24.44 -9.54 -0.54
N ILE A 540 23.82 -8.77 0.35
CA ILE A 540 24.18 -8.76 1.78
C ILE A 540 23.78 -10.06 2.49
N GLY A 541 22.60 -10.60 2.19
CA GLY A 541 22.08 -11.83 2.80
C GLY A 541 22.36 -13.08 1.98
N PHE A 542 23.12 -12.97 0.89
CA PHE A 542 23.39 -14.11 0.01
C PHE A 542 24.09 -15.26 0.73
N GLY A 543 24.99 -14.97 1.68
CA GLY A 543 25.68 -16.02 2.44
C GLY A 543 24.73 -16.85 3.30
N GLY A 544 23.79 -16.19 4.00
CA GLY A 544 22.74 -16.88 4.75
C GLY A 544 21.77 -17.63 3.83
N LEU A 545 21.37 -17.00 2.71
CA LEU A 545 20.50 -17.62 1.71
C LEU A 545 21.10 -18.91 1.13
N ASP A 546 22.37 -18.85 0.71
CA ASP A 546 23.12 -19.99 0.20
C ASP A 546 23.20 -21.11 1.24
N HIS A 547 23.50 -20.77 2.50
CA HIS A 547 23.53 -21.74 3.57
C HIS A 547 22.17 -22.42 3.76
N VAL A 548 21.08 -21.66 3.90
CA VAL A 548 19.73 -22.20 4.11
C VAL A 548 19.28 -23.09 2.94
N LEU A 549 19.52 -22.65 1.70
CA LEU A 549 19.17 -23.44 0.51
C LEU A 549 20.05 -24.69 0.34
N SER A 550 21.22 -24.77 0.99
CA SER A 550 22.05 -25.98 1.00
C SER A 550 21.55 -27.06 1.96
N LEU A 551 20.63 -26.71 2.86
CA LEU A 551 20.03 -27.63 3.84
C LEU A 551 18.78 -28.31 3.28
N THR A 552 18.13 -29.15 4.09
CA THR A 552 16.96 -29.95 3.66
C THR A 552 15.62 -29.42 4.18
N GLU A 553 15.69 -28.40 5.01
CA GLU A 553 14.58 -27.84 5.75
C GLU A 553 13.54 -27.25 4.79
N ASN A 554 12.27 -27.57 5.03
CA ASN A 554 11.17 -27.11 4.18
C ASN A 554 10.88 -25.63 4.45
N VAL A 555 11.48 -24.77 3.62
CA VAL A 555 11.29 -23.33 3.63
C VAL A 555 11.14 -22.81 2.20
N ASN A 556 10.24 -21.86 2.02
CA ASN A 556 10.01 -21.20 0.74
C ASN A 556 10.67 -19.82 0.74
N ILE A 557 11.46 -19.50 -0.27
CA ILE A 557 12.07 -18.19 -0.44
C ILE A 557 11.34 -17.49 -1.60
N LEU A 558 10.93 -16.23 -1.42
CA LEU A 558 10.41 -15.38 -2.50
C LEU A 558 11.29 -14.15 -2.67
N VAL A 559 12.06 -14.12 -3.76
CA VAL A 559 12.88 -12.96 -4.12
C VAL A 559 12.13 -12.02 -5.05
N LEU A 560 11.82 -10.83 -4.56
CA LEU A 560 11.20 -9.75 -5.30
C LEU A 560 12.27 -8.96 -6.06
N ASP A 561 12.68 -9.49 -7.23
CA ASP A 561 13.77 -8.93 -8.02
C ASP A 561 13.36 -7.64 -8.76
N THR A 562 13.73 -6.50 -8.17
CA THR A 562 13.53 -5.17 -8.77
C THR A 562 14.77 -4.68 -9.51
N GLN A 563 15.81 -5.51 -9.58
CA GLN A 563 17.08 -5.24 -10.26
C GLN A 563 17.83 -4.01 -9.75
N CYS A 564 17.49 -3.53 -8.55
CA CYS A 564 18.16 -2.44 -7.84
C CYS A 564 17.71 -2.41 -6.37
N TYR A 565 18.42 -1.65 -5.54
CA TYR A 565 17.97 -1.35 -4.18
C TYR A 565 16.86 -0.31 -4.23
N SER A 566 15.64 -0.75 -4.54
CA SER A 566 14.48 0.12 -4.75
C SER A 566 14.17 1.00 -3.53
N ASN A 567 14.38 0.50 -2.31
CA ASN A 567 14.04 1.23 -1.09
C ASN A 567 14.95 2.45 -0.82
N THR A 568 16.25 2.30 -1.06
CA THR A 568 17.27 3.31 -0.71
C THR A 568 17.58 4.25 -1.88
N GLY A 569 16.73 4.23 -2.91
CA GLY A 569 16.75 5.16 -4.03
C GLY A 569 17.50 4.67 -5.26
N GLY A 570 17.48 3.36 -5.52
CA GLY A 570 17.88 2.77 -6.80
C GLY A 570 19.39 2.58 -6.96
N GLN A 571 20.08 2.10 -5.92
CA GLN A 571 21.47 1.68 -6.00
C GLN A 571 21.62 0.41 -6.84
N ALA A 572 22.77 0.27 -7.52
CA ALA A 572 23.13 -0.96 -8.21
C ALA A 572 23.20 -2.16 -7.25
N SER A 573 22.64 -3.30 -7.65
CA SER A 573 22.78 -4.60 -7.01
C SER A 573 23.51 -5.59 -7.92
N LYS A 574 23.84 -6.78 -7.40
CA LYS A 574 24.31 -7.87 -8.26
C LYS A 574 23.24 -8.37 -9.24
N ALA A 575 21.94 -8.14 -8.98
CA ALA A 575 20.85 -8.46 -9.91
C ALA A 575 20.68 -7.44 -11.05
N THR A 576 21.17 -6.20 -10.88
CA THR A 576 21.12 -5.16 -11.93
C THR A 576 21.66 -5.68 -13.28
N PRO A 577 20.96 -5.48 -14.41
CA PRO A 577 21.43 -5.90 -15.74
C PRO A 577 22.66 -5.13 -16.24
N LEU A 578 23.35 -5.71 -17.22
CA LEU A 578 24.38 -5.03 -18.00
C LEU A 578 23.78 -3.79 -18.67
N GLY A 579 24.48 -2.65 -18.59
CA GLY A 579 24.08 -1.39 -19.21
C GLY A 579 23.04 -0.58 -18.43
N ALA A 580 22.41 -1.13 -17.40
CA ALA A 580 21.42 -0.40 -16.60
C ALA A 580 22.07 0.74 -15.80
N VAL A 581 21.47 1.92 -15.84
CA VAL A 581 21.92 3.12 -15.11
C VAL A 581 21.22 3.19 -13.75
N THR A 582 22.02 3.20 -12.69
CA THR A 582 21.58 3.22 -11.29
C THR A 582 22.54 4.09 -10.47
N LYS A 583 22.24 4.38 -9.20
CA LYS A 583 23.26 4.99 -8.32
C LYS A 583 24.42 4.01 -8.14
N PHE A 584 25.66 4.52 -8.20
CA PHE A 584 26.89 3.72 -8.28
C PHE A 584 27.06 2.94 -9.60
N GLY A 585 26.21 3.21 -10.59
CA GLY A 585 26.24 2.67 -11.94
C GLY A 585 25.87 3.74 -12.96
N GLU A 586 26.32 4.98 -12.76
CA GLU A 586 25.89 6.18 -13.51
C GLU A 586 26.23 6.10 -15.02
N HIS A 587 27.26 5.33 -15.37
CA HIS A 587 27.66 5.07 -16.75
C HIS A 587 27.17 3.71 -17.28
N GLY A 588 26.17 3.13 -16.62
CA GLY A 588 25.70 1.77 -16.89
C GLY A 588 26.55 0.71 -16.19
N LYS A 589 25.91 -0.31 -15.62
CA LYS A 589 26.63 -1.45 -15.03
C LYS A 589 27.44 -2.18 -16.10
N ARG A 590 28.74 -2.39 -15.84
CA ARG A 590 29.69 -3.00 -16.78
C ARG A 590 29.76 -4.53 -16.72
N LYS A 591 29.06 -5.15 -15.77
CA LYS A 591 29.04 -6.59 -15.55
C LYS A 591 27.64 -7.14 -15.79
N ALA A 592 27.55 -8.38 -16.25
CA ALA A 592 26.28 -9.09 -16.33
C ALA A 592 25.63 -9.24 -14.93
N ARG A 593 24.32 -9.46 -14.91
CA ARG A 593 23.62 -9.81 -13.66
C ARG A 593 24.13 -11.15 -13.14
N LYS A 594 24.23 -11.29 -11.82
CA LYS A 594 24.44 -12.60 -11.19
C LYS A 594 23.20 -13.45 -11.46
N ASP A 595 23.37 -14.72 -11.80
CA ASP A 595 22.26 -15.65 -12.00
C ASP A 595 22.06 -16.48 -10.72
N LEU A 596 21.14 -16.04 -9.86
CA LEU A 596 20.85 -16.69 -8.59
C LEU A 596 20.20 -18.06 -8.82
N GLY A 597 19.28 -18.16 -9.78
CA GLY A 597 18.60 -19.42 -10.09
C GLY A 597 19.58 -20.48 -10.55
N VAL A 598 20.49 -20.16 -11.48
CA VAL A 598 21.56 -21.10 -11.90
C VAL A 598 22.45 -21.51 -10.74
N SER A 599 22.79 -20.58 -9.85
CA SER A 599 23.62 -20.89 -8.67
C SER A 599 22.94 -21.91 -7.76
N MET A 600 21.64 -21.74 -7.49
CA MET A 600 20.90 -22.60 -6.58
C MET A 600 20.50 -23.95 -7.18
N MET A 601 20.28 -24.00 -8.50
CA MET A 601 20.06 -25.28 -9.20
C MET A 601 21.23 -26.25 -9.07
N MET A 602 22.46 -25.77 -8.81
CA MET A 602 23.64 -26.64 -8.66
C MET A 602 23.58 -27.54 -7.42
N TYR A 603 22.76 -27.21 -6.41
CA TYR A 603 22.54 -28.08 -5.24
C TYR A 603 21.72 -29.34 -5.58
N GLY A 604 20.96 -29.34 -6.68
CA GLY A 604 20.20 -30.49 -7.18
C GLY A 604 18.92 -30.87 -6.42
N HIS A 605 18.77 -30.43 -5.16
CA HIS A 605 17.61 -30.71 -4.30
C HIS A 605 16.74 -29.48 -4.00
N VAL A 606 17.15 -28.30 -4.49
CA VAL A 606 16.40 -27.04 -4.34
C VAL A 606 15.41 -26.92 -5.49
N TYR A 607 14.12 -26.71 -5.19
CA TYR A 607 13.16 -26.29 -6.22
C TYR A 607 13.46 -24.85 -6.62
N VAL A 608 13.63 -24.58 -7.92
CA VAL A 608 13.92 -23.22 -8.41
C VAL A 608 12.96 -22.86 -9.51
N ALA A 609 12.25 -21.73 -9.36
CA ALA A 609 11.41 -21.17 -10.42
C ALA A 609 11.66 -19.68 -10.62
N GLN A 610 11.72 -19.26 -11.88
CA GLN A 610 11.65 -17.83 -12.23
C GLN A 610 10.27 -17.53 -12.83
N ILE A 611 9.56 -16.59 -12.20
CA ILE A 611 8.19 -16.25 -12.54
C ILE A 611 8.07 -14.80 -12.99
N SER A 612 7.05 -14.51 -13.80
CA SER A 612 6.64 -13.15 -14.14
C SER A 612 5.13 -13.12 -14.35
N LEU A 613 4.41 -12.52 -13.41
CA LEU A 613 2.95 -12.45 -13.39
C LEU A 613 2.42 -11.79 -14.68
N GLY A 614 3.08 -10.72 -15.14
CA GLY A 614 2.71 -10.03 -16.36
C GLY A 614 3.00 -10.80 -17.65
N ALA A 615 3.91 -11.78 -17.61
CA ALA A 615 4.24 -12.61 -18.77
C ALA A 615 3.36 -13.87 -18.84
N GLN A 616 3.25 -14.62 -17.74
CA GLN A 616 2.36 -15.78 -17.64
C GLN A 616 1.75 -15.96 -16.26
N LEU A 617 0.49 -15.56 -16.15
CA LEU A 617 -0.32 -15.61 -14.93
C LEU A 617 -0.44 -17.03 -14.34
N ASN A 618 -0.79 -18.02 -15.17
CA ASN A 618 -0.99 -19.39 -14.70
C ASN A 618 0.32 -20.12 -14.37
N GLN A 619 1.42 -19.76 -15.04
CA GLN A 619 2.74 -20.31 -14.67
C GLN A 619 3.18 -19.79 -13.31
N THR A 620 2.86 -18.54 -12.98
CA THR A 620 3.13 -17.96 -11.66
C THR A 620 2.38 -18.71 -10.56
N VAL A 621 1.08 -18.96 -10.73
CA VAL A 621 0.28 -19.74 -9.76
C VAL A 621 0.85 -21.16 -9.61
N LYS A 622 1.15 -21.82 -10.75
CA LYS A 622 1.70 -23.18 -10.77
C LYS A 622 3.03 -23.28 -10.02
N ALA A 623 3.97 -22.36 -10.27
CA ALA A 623 5.28 -22.37 -9.63
C ALA A 623 5.18 -22.15 -8.10
N ILE A 624 4.30 -21.25 -7.64
CA ILE A 624 4.06 -21.06 -6.19
C ILE A 624 3.45 -22.32 -5.56
N GLN A 625 2.58 -23.03 -6.28
CA GLN A 625 2.01 -24.30 -5.82
C GLN A 625 3.04 -25.43 -5.76
N GLU A 626 3.89 -25.53 -6.78
CA GLU A 626 4.97 -26.52 -6.81
C GLU A 626 6.04 -26.26 -5.74
N ALA A 627 6.41 -24.99 -5.53
CA ALA A 627 7.35 -24.58 -4.47
C ALA A 627 6.83 -24.96 -3.08
N GLU A 628 5.59 -24.57 -2.73
CA GLU A 628 5.01 -24.91 -1.43
C GLU A 628 4.83 -26.42 -1.21
N ALA A 629 4.57 -27.18 -2.28
CA ALA A 629 4.42 -28.63 -2.20
C ALA A 629 5.76 -29.37 -2.15
N TRP A 630 6.88 -28.70 -2.44
CA TRP A 630 8.20 -29.30 -2.44
C TRP A 630 8.65 -29.61 -1.00
N PRO A 631 9.02 -30.86 -0.66
CA PRO A 631 9.42 -31.23 0.69
C PRO A 631 10.89 -30.86 0.96
N GLY A 632 11.23 -29.58 0.85
CA GLY A 632 12.59 -29.06 1.01
C GLY A 632 12.69 -27.58 0.67
N PRO A 633 13.91 -27.03 0.51
CA PRO A 633 14.09 -25.63 0.14
C PRO A 633 13.55 -25.33 -1.27
N SER A 634 12.85 -24.20 -1.41
CA SER A 634 12.39 -23.69 -2.70
C SER A 634 12.71 -22.20 -2.88
N LEU A 635 13.08 -21.78 -4.10
CA LEU A 635 13.42 -20.40 -4.48
C LEU A 635 12.57 -19.88 -5.66
#